data_AF-A0A933IRV8-F1
#
_entry.id   AF-A0A933IRV8-F1
#
_cell.length_a   1.000
_cell.length_b   1.000
_cell.length_c   1.000
_cell.angle_alpha   90.00
_cell.angle_beta   90.00
_cell.angle_gamma   90.00
#
_symmetry.space_group_name_H-M   'P 1'
#
loop_
_entity.id
_entity.type
_entity.pdbx_description
1 polymer ?
#
loop_
_entity_poly.entity_id
_entity_poly.type
_entity_poly.pdbx_seq_one_letter_code
_entity_poly.pdbx_strand_id
1 'polypeptide(L)'
;MRNAGDVKEFFGKEKLLMKIGKVPAALSSLDKFIADQPEDIHLDEAYYLRAQCFGMLAAEGKASYDEVVGANEEVFSLFPNSKWAPEAILASGIGYYKLGLYYEALGQFQLLFEKFPKSEQREAGLYWTAESDFQIRRYQEAEKGYRKYIETYPDSDRYRNALVRLGECLSLQERHEEAEQVFDRVIREWPELLTFLPPKTLLTMGESFRNKGRIKTAAELFLLAVNVYPDSEVADRTLWELARSYDETGETDKAATTYALTAQLFPGENVAYQSRLRLAKMGIDDTPLRVELPADQATAYKRPIETMRLMLQEAPDEIRDRIYYELANGEARKGLYREAVMSYHGLVTEYPDSALAGRAKEETLPTFKRLIMILKRDGDDYQIVKDYERLFLPMDATLKDALVLYTIGESYATLDLLDEAAARAREALSVCENDDLEQTIYSSSYKWDVLRGNTTGLRELLEQYLKRHPNGKLRDEFQLALAQIFLKELKYTQAASLLLDLLPTKDDAVDRIAAEAALTLGKLYLQTDLPSSAVHYVSRAKKLLPEGVDTEFTTTFLSQCNLILADELYTQKSFETARSFYEEVIESKVGNEDRAWAAYRLALLQKRAGDEKGFNMSSQLLESFTDVEPWPQVGRTMRQISELKENLKRIL
;
A
#
# COMPACT_ATOMS: atom_id res chain seq x y z
N MET A 1 89.99 -1.49 -17.35
CA MET A 1 89.18 -0.73 -18.32
C MET A 1 89.03 -1.57 -19.57
N ARG A 2 87.83 -2.11 -19.82
CA ARG A 2 87.49 -2.73 -21.11
C ARG A 2 87.38 -1.65 -22.18
N ASN A 3 87.66 -1.98 -23.44
CA ASN A 3 87.47 -1.05 -24.55
C ASN A 3 85.96 -0.81 -24.75
N ALA A 4 85.57 0.37 -25.25
CA ALA A 4 84.16 0.72 -25.51
C ALA A 4 83.42 -0.29 -26.43
N GLY A 5 84.16 -1.09 -27.20
CA GLY A 5 83.62 -2.22 -27.98
C GLY A 5 83.07 -3.37 -27.13
N ASP A 6 83.73 -3.71 -26.02
CA ASP A 6 83.37 -4.87 -25.19
C ASP A 6 82.07 -4.64 -24.41
N VAL A 7 81.79 -3.39 -24.02
CA VAL A 7 80.58 -3.01 -23.27
C VAL A 7 79.36 -2.97 -24.18
N LYS A 8 79.51 -2.45 -25.40
CA LYS A 8 78.46 -2.47 -26.41
C LYS A 8 78.09 -3.90 -26.82
N GLU A 9 79.07 -4.78 -26.95
CA GLU A 9 78.86 -6.21 -27.21
C GLU A 9 78.12 -6.90 -26.05
N PHE A 10 78.48 -6.58 -24.80
CA PHE A 10 77.81 -7.09 -23.61
C PHE A 10 76.31 -6.78 -23.62
N PHE A 11 75.90 -5.51 -23.67
CA PHE A 11 74.47 -5.15 -23.66
C PHE A 11 73.73 -5.63 -24.91
N GLY A 12 74.40 -5.74 -26.06
CA GLY A 12 73.85 -6.37 -27.25
C GLY A 12 73.49 -7.85 -27.02
N LYS A 13 74.35 -8.59 -26.33
CA LYS A 13 74.11 -9.99 -25.94
C LYS A 13 72.97 -10.11 -24.93
N GLU A 14 72.91 -9.23 -23.93
CA GLU A 14 71.83 -9.29 -22.92
C GLU A 14 70.45 -9.00 -23.54
N LYS A 15 70.35 -7.99 -24.42
CA LYS A 15 69.12 -7.73 -25.18
C LYS A 15 68.72 -8.91 -26.07
N LEU A 16 69.69 -9.62 -26.65
CA LEU A 16 69.42 -10.84 -27.42
C LEU A 16 68.90 -11.96 -26.53
N LEU A 17 69.50 -12.17 -25.35
CA LEU A 17 69.05 -13.17 -24.38
C LEU A 17 67.60 -12.93 -23.93
N MET A 18 67.24 -11.68 -23.65
CA MET A 18 65.86 -11.29 -23.36
C MET A 18 64.93 -11.62 -24.54
N LYS A 19 65.31 -11.25 -25.76
CA LYS A 19 64.52 -11.50 -26.97
C LYS A 19 64.26 -12.99 -27.25
N ILE A 20 65.21 -13.86 -26.94
CA ILE A 20 65.07 -15.32 -27.12
C ILE A 20 64.47 -16.03 -25.88
N GLY A 21 63.93 -15.28 -24.91
CA GLY A 21 63.25 -15.82 -23.72
C GLY A 21 64.20 -16.35 -22.63
N LYS A 22 65.51 -16.16 -22.76
CA LYS A 22 66.51 -16.53 -21.73
C LYS A 22 66.66 -15.41 -20.69
N VAL A 23 65.54 -14.89 -20.20
CA VAL A 23 65.47 -13.74 -19.29
C VAL A 23 66.20 -13.98 -17.96
N PRO A 24 66.10 -15.15 -17.29
CA PRO A 24 66.84 -15.38 -16.04
C PRO A 24 68.37 -15.37 -16.23
N ALA A 25 68.86 -15.83 -17.38
CA ALA A 25 70.28 -15.80 -17.70
C ALA A 25 70.77 -14.37 -17.95
N ALA A 26 69.95 -13.54 -18.60
CA ALA A 26 70.23 -12.13 -18.77
C ALA A 26 70.25 -11.39 -17.43
N LEU A 27 69.26 -11.64 -16.58
CA LEU A 27 69.16 -11.07 -15.24
C LEU A 27 70.41 -11.38 -14.41
N SER A 28 70.83 -12.65 -14.34
CA SER A 28 72.04 -13.05 -13.60
C SER A 28 73.32 -12.43 -14.16
N SER A 29 73.41 -12.26 -15.49
CA SER A 29 74.54 -11.60 -16.15
C SER A 29 74.61 -10.10 -15.81
N LEU A 30 73.45 -9.44 -15.79
CA LEU A 30 73.30 -8.02 -15.44
C LEU A 30 73.59 -7.77 -13.96
N ASP A 31 73.07 -8.60 -13.05
CA ASP A 31 73.37 -8.54 -11.62
C ASP A 31 74.88 -8.66 -11.35
N LYS A 32 75.54 -9.59 -12.05
CA LYS A 32 76.99 -9.75 -11.97
C LYS A 32 77.73 -8.53 -12.50
N PHE A 33 77.29 -7.96 -13.62
CA PHE A 33 77.90 -6.74 -14.16
C PHE A 33 77.82 -5.57 -13.16
N ILE A 34 76.66 -5.38 -12.54
CA ILE A 34 76.43 -4.34 -11.52
C ILE A 34 77.34 -4.55 -10.31
N ALA A 35 77.46 -5.80 -9.82
CA ALA A 35 78.28 -6.12 -8.65
C ALA A 35 79.79 -5.99 -8.91
N ASP A 36 80.26 -6.45 -10.08
CA ASP A 36 81.69 -6.47 -10.42
C ASP A 36 82.21 -5.07 -10.82
N GLN A 37 81.34 -4.14 -11.24
CA GLN A 37 81.72 -2.84 -11.83
C GLN A 37 80.82 -1.67 -11.35
N PRO A 38 80.86 -1.31 -10.05
CA PRO A 38 79.95 -0.31 -9.46
C PRO A 38 80.23 1.15 -9.87
N GLU A 39 81.28 1.42 -10.64
CA GLU A 39 81.62 2.76 -11.15
C GLU A 39 81.55 2.86 -12.70
N ASP A 40 80.99 1.86 -13.40
CA ASP A 40 80.88 1.90 -14.86
C ASP A 40 79.88 2.97 -15.33
N ILE A 41 80.23 3.67 -16.40
CA ILE A 41 79.41 4.76 -16.96
C ILE A 41 78.08 4.28 -17.57
N HIS A 42 77.93 2.98 -17.84
CA HIS A 42 76.73 2.37 -18.42
C HIS A 42 75.88 1.63 -17.39
N LEU A 43 76.09 1.88 -16.10
CA LEU A 43 75.26 1.27 -15.05
C LEU A 43 73.79 1.61 -15.22
N ASP A 44 73.46 2.79 -15.72
CA ASP A 44 72.07 3.18 -16.00
C ASP A 44 71.39 2.22 -17.00
N GLU A 45 72.09 1.79 -18.05
CA GLU A 45 71.62 0.78 -19.01
C GLU A 45 71.55 -0.62 -18.38
N ALA A 46 72.49 -0.99 -17.50
CA ALA A 46 72.48 -2.27 -16.80
C ALA A 46 71.27 -2.40 -15.85
N TYR A 47 71.03 -1.38 -15.01
CA TYR A 47 69.89 -1.33 -14.11
C TYR A 47 68.56 -1.29 -14.88
N TYR A 48 68.50 -0.53 -15.98
CA TYR A 48 67.31 -0.50 -16.83
C TYR A 48 67.00 -1.88 -17.43
N LEU A 49 67.98 -2.56 -18.02
CA LEU A 49 67.77 -3.90 -18.60
C LEU A 49 67.41 -4.95 -17.53
N ARG A 50 67.96 -4.81 -16.31
CA ARG A 50 67.58 -5.61 -15.16
C ARG A 50 66.11 -5.40 -14.79
N ALA A 51 65.66 -4.15 -14.74
CA ALA A 51 64.25 -3.82 -14.48
C ALA A 51 63.31 -4.36 -15.58
N GLN A 52 63.73 -4.31 -16.85
CA GLN A 52 63.00 -4.92 -17.96
C GLN A 52 62.90 -6.45 -17.83
N CYS A 53 63.97 -7.11 -17.34
CA CYS A 53 63.93 -8.55 -17.06
C CYS A 53 62.87 -8.90 -16.01
N PHE A 54 62.77 -8.12 -14.91
CA PHE A 54 61.71 -8.29 -13.93
C PHE A 54 60.31 -8.10 -14.55
N GLY A 55 60.13 -7.08 -15.40
CA GLY A 55 58.86 -6.86 -16.12
C GLY A 55 58.45 -8.04 -17.00
N MET A 56 59.40 -8.62 -17.76
CA MET A 56 59.16 -9.81 -18.58
C MET A 56 58.83 -11.05 -17.72
N LEU A 57 59.55 -11.25 -16.61
CA LEU A 57 59.28 -12.36 -15.69
C LEU A 57 57.92 -12.21 -15.01
N ALA A 58 57.51 -11.00 -14.64
CA ALA A 58 56.20 -10.73 -14.05
C ALA A 58 55.06 -11.00 -15.04
N ALA A 59 55.23 -10.66 -16.32
CA ALA A 59 54.26 -11.00 -17.37
C ALA A 59 54.08 -12.53 -17.56
N GLU A 60 55.10 -13.32 -17.22
CA GLU A 60 55.05 -14.79 -17.21
C GLU A 60 54.63 -15.39 -15.85
N GLY A 61 54.32 -14.56 -14.85
CA GLY A 61 54.00 -15.00 -13.48
C GLY A 61 55.19 -15.56 -12.70
N LYS A 62 56.43 -15.26 -13.13
CA LYS A 62 57.70 -15.73 -12.53
C LYS A 62 58.39 -14.71 -11.63
N ALA A 63 57.86 -13.49 -11.56
CA ALA A 63 58.29 -12.42 -10.65
C ALA A 63 57.05 -11.65 -10.15
N SER A 64 57.15 -11.00 -8.99
CA SER A 64 56.07 -10.15 -8.51
C SER A 64 56.16 -8.74 -9.11
N TYR A 65 55.03 -8.03 -9.15
CA TYR A 65 55.04 -6.63 -9.58
C TYR A 65 55.76 -5.71 -8.57
N ASP A 66 55.94 -6.14 -7.31
CA ASP A 66 56.78 -5.40 -6.34
C ASP A 66 58.25 -5.39 -6.77
N GLU A 67 58.76 -6.51 -7.30
CA GLU A 67 60.12 -6.58 -7.85
C GLU A 67 60.28 -5.68 -9.09
N VAL A 68 59.24 -5.59 -9.92
CA VAL A 68 59.19 -4.67 -11.07
C VAL A 68 59.27 -3.23 -10.61
N VAL A 69 58.45 -2.85 -9.62
CA VAL A 69 58.44 -1.51 -9.04
C VAL A 69 59.81 -1.16 -8.46
N GLY A 70 60.34 -2.01 -7.58
CA GLY A 70 61.63 -1.77 -6.91
C GLY A 70 62.79 -1.60 -7.90
N ALA A 71 62.90 -2.50 -8.88
CA ALA A 71 63.97 -2.41 -9.87
C ALA A 71 63.87 -1.14 -10.75
N ASN A 72 62.66 -0.68 -11.06
CA ASN A 72 62.47 0.55 -11.85
C ASN A 72 62.68 1.83 -11.03
N GLU A 73 62.30 1.82 -9.74
CA GLU A 73 62.60 2.93 -8.83
C GLU A 73 64.10 3.09 -8.60
N GLU A 74 64.86 1.98 -8.52
CA GLU A 74 66.33 2.01 -8.45
C GLU A 74 66.94 2.74 -9.66
N VAL A 75 66.45 2.48 -10.87
CA VAL A 75 66.93 3.15 -12.10
C VAL A 75 66.80 4.66 -11.98
N PHE A 76 65.65 5.16 -11.54
CA PHE A 76 65.43 6.60 -11.42
C PHE A 76 66.15 7.22 -10.21
N SER A 77 66.16 6.52 -9.07
CA SER A 77 66.80 6.99 -7.84
C SER A 77 68.32 7.15 -8.01
N LEU A 78 68.96 6.18 -8.66
CA LEU A 78 70.40 6.18 -8.91
C LEU A 78 70.78 7.02 -10.14
N PHE A 79 69.94 7.03 -11.19
CA PHE A 79 70.23 7.67 -12.47
C PHE A 79 69.10 8.62 -12.93
N PRO A 80 68.81 9.70 -12.17
CA PRO A 80 67.65 10.56 -12.43
C PRO A 80 67.70 11.34 -13.76
N ASN A 81 68.88 11.48 -14.35
CA ASN A 81 69.07 12.15 -15.65
C ASN A 81 69.30 11.15 -16.80
N SER A 82 69.17 9.84 -16.57
CA SER A 82 69.35 8.84 -17.62
C SER A 82 68.25 8.95 -18.67
N LYS A 83 68.59 8.62 -19.93
CA LYS A 83 67.60 8.49 -21.01
C LYS A 83 66.56 7.39 -20.73
N TRP A 84 66.86 6.45 -19.83
CA TRP A 84 65.99 5.34 -19.43
C TRP A 84 65.04 5.71 -18.29
N ALA A 85 65.31 6.80 -17.56
CA ALA A 85 64.52 7.23 -16.42
C ALA A 85 63.02 7.42 -16.72
N PRO A 86 62.60 8.05 -17.84
CA PRO A 86 61.17 8.20 -18.14
C PRO A 86 60.44 6.87 -18.31
N GLU A 87 61.08 5.89 -18.93
CA GLU A 87 60.50 4.57 -19.15
C GLU A 87 60.46 3.75 -17.87
N ALA A 88 61.50 3.86 -17.02
CA ALA A 88 61.51 3.24 -15.72
C ALA A 88 60.40 3.80 -14.80
N ILE A 89 60.21 5.12 -14.76
CA ILE A 89 59.10 5.73 -13.99
C ILE A 89 57.75 5.24 -14.51
N LEU A 90 57.55 5.20 -15.84
CA LEU A 90 56.34 4.68 -16.43
C LEU A 90 56.10 3.21 -16.02
N ALA A 91 57.13 2.37 -16.12
CA ALA A 91 57.05 0.95 -15.77
C ALA A 91 56.76 0.73 -14.27
N SER A 92 57.35 1.53 -13.38
CA SER A 92 57.03 1.54 -11.95
C SER A 92 55.57 1.92 -11.71
N GLY A 93 55.08 2.99 -12.36
CA GLY A 93 53.67 3.40 -12.27
C GLY A 93 52.69 2.32 -12.74
N ILE A 94 53.00 1.64 -13.85
CA ILE A 94 52.21 0.50 -14.33
C ILE A 94 52.31 -0.69 -13.34
N GLY A 95 53.47 -0.92 -12.73
CA GLY A 95 53.67 -1.93 -11.69
C GLY A 95 52.77 -1.68 -10.47
N TYR A 96 52.76 -0.45 -9.94
CA TYR A 96 51.84 -0.03 -8.88
C TYR A 96 50.37 -0.23 -9.27
N TYR A 97 50.00 0.14 -10.50
CA TYR A 97 48.64 -0.10 -11.00
C TYR A 97 48.28 -1.60 -10.97
N LYS A 98 49.20 -2.48 -11.40
CA LYS A 98 48.99 -3.93 -11.40
C LYS A 98 48.89 -4.53 -10.00
N LEU A 99 49.50 -3.88 -9.00
CA LEU A 99 49.36 -4.22 -7.58
C LEU A 99 48.07 -3.69 -6.95
N GLY A 100 47.28 -2.88 -7.67
CA GLY A 100 46.10 -2.19 -7.12
C GLY A 100 46.43 -0.94 -6.29
N LEU A 101 47.70 -0.51 -6.29
CA LEU A 101 48.22 0.66 -5.59
C LEU A 101 48.07 1.90 -6.49
N TYR A 102 46.82 2.30 -6.74
CA TYR A 102 46.51 3.29 -7.76
C TYR A 102 46.98 4.72 -7.42
N TYR A 103 47.09 5.07 -6.12
CA TYR A 103 47.59 6.40 -5.71
C TYR A 103 49.09 6.54 -5.94
N GLU A 104 49.84 5.48 -5.66
CA GLU A 104 51.26 5.35 -5.92
C GLU A 104 51.53 5.40 -7.43
N ALA A 105 50.70 4.70 -8.22
CA ALA A 105 50.75 4.78 -9.68
C ALA A 105 50.56 6.21 -10.19
N LEU A 106 49.55 6.94 -9.70
CA LEU A 106 49.32 8.34 -10.03
C LEU A 106 50.53 9.23 -9.67
N GLY A 107 51.17 8.98 -8.52
CA GLY A 107 52.39 9.66 -8.11
C GLY A 107 53.54 9.48 -9.11
N GLN A 108 53.76 8.25 -9.60
CA GLN A 108 54.76 7.97 -10.63
C GLN A 108 54.45 8.67 -11.96
N PHE A 109 53.19 8.66 -12.41
CA PHE A 109 52.83 9.35 -13.66
C PHE A 109 52.95 10.87 -13.53
N GLN A 110 52.62 11.44 -12.36
CA GLN A 110 52.84 12.85 -12.10
C GLN A 110 54.34 13.20 -12.16
N LEU A 111 55.18 12.39 -11.52
CA LEU A 111 56.64 12.54 -11.55
C LEU A 111 57.17 12.51 -13.00
N LEU A 112 56.67 11.60 -13.83
CA LEU A 112 57.00 11.52 -15.27
C LEU A 112 56.67 12.83 -16.00
N PHE A 113 55.49 13.41 -15.74
CA PHE A 113 55.06 14.65 -16.39
C PHE A 113 55.87 15.87 -15.94
N GLU A 114 56.25 15.93 -14.66
CA GLU A 114 57.01 17.05 -14.09
C GLU A 114 58.49 17.03 -14.50
N LYS A 115 59.14 15.86 -14.44
CA LYS A 115 60.58 15.73 -14.73
C LYS A 115 60.88 15.58 -16.21
N PHE A 116 59.97 14.98 -16.98
CA PHE A 116 60.19 14.66 -18.38
C PHE A 116 59.05 15.13 -19.29
N PRO A 117 58.75 16.45 -19.34
CA PRO A 117 57.59 17.01 -20.05
C PRO A 117 57.59 16.79 -21.58
N LYS A 118 58.74 16.40 -22.16
CA LYS A 118 58.91 16.12 -23.61
C LYS A 118 59.13 14.63 -23.92
N SER A 119 59.01 13.74 -22.94
CA SER A 119 59.21 12.30 -23.16
C SER A 119 58.08 11.71 -23.99
N GLU A 120 58.42 10.75 -24.88
CA GLU A 120 57.44 9.93 -25.61
C GLU A 120 56.56 9.11 -24.64
N GLN A 121 57.09 8.76 -23.47
CA GLN A 121 56.38 7.99 -22.45
C GLN A 121 55.21 8.73 -21.82
N ARG A 122 55.07 10.04 -22.09
CA ARG A 122 53.92 10.82 -21.64
C ARG A 122 52.60 10.35 -22.24
N GLU A 123 52.62 9.78 -23.45
CA GLU A 123 51.43 9.17 -24.04
C GLU A 123 50.91 8.07 -23.11
N ALA A 124 51.70 7.01 -22.89
CA ALA A 124 51.31 5.91 -22.03
C ALA A 124 51.01 6.37 -20.59
N GLY A 125 51.79 7.31 -20.06
CA GLY A 125 51.54 7.90 -18.74
C GLY A 125 50.15 8.53 -18.64
N LEU A 126 49.71 9.28 -19.66
CA LEU A 126 48.40 9.93 -19.66
C LEU A 126 47.25 8.91 -19.67
N TYR A 127 47.40 7.83 -20.45
CA TYR A 127 46.42 6.73 -20.46
C TYR A 127 46.33 6.06 -19.09
N TRP A 128 47.48 5.70 -18.50
CA TRP A 128 47.50 5.00 -17.20
C TRP A 128 47.11 5.89 -16.02
N THR A 129 47.30 7.22 -16.10
CA THR A 129 46.68 8.17 -15.17
C THR A 129 45.17 8.04 -15.20
N ALA A 130 44.56 8.12 -16.39
CA ALA A 130 43.11 8.02 -16.54
C ALA A 130 42.57 6.65 -16.10
N GLU A 131 43.30 5.57 -16.40
CA GLU A 131 42.95 4.22 -15.96
C GLU A 131 43.09 4.06 -14.43
N SER A 132 44.09 4.69 -13.81
CA SER A 132 44.22 4.68 -12.34
C SER A 132 43.09 5.44 -11.67
N ASP A 133 42.74 6.62 -12.18
CA ASP A 133 41.58 7.42 -11.72
C ASP A 133 40.27 6.64 -11.87
N PHE A 134 40.11 5.88 -12.96
CA PHE A 134 38.95 5.02 -13.19
C PHE A 134 38.81 3.93 -12.11
N GLN A 135 39.91 3.24 -11.79
CA GLN A 135 39.88 2.15 -10.78
C GLN A 135 39.54 2.66 -9.37
N ILE A 136 39.96 3.87 -9.02
CA ILE A 136 39.58 4.52 -7.74
C ILE A 136 38.26 5.29 -7.81
N ARG A 137 37.46 5.08 -8.86
CA ARG A 137 36.12 5.66 -9.07
C ARG A 137 36.09 7.18 -9.21
N ARG A 138 37.21 7.82 -9.57
CA ARG A 138 37.29 9.24 -9.94
C ARG A 138 36.89 9.42 -11.40
N TYR A 139 35.63 9.13 -11.70
CA TYR A 139 35.15 9.03 -13.08
C TYR A 139 35.21 10.38 -13.84
N GLN A 140 35.10 11.50 -13.13
CA GLN A 140 35.21 12.84 -13.75
C GLN A 140 36.64 13.15 -14.20
N GLU A 141 37.62 12.77 -13.39
CA GLU A 141 39.05 12.92 -13.67
C GLU A 141 39.49 11.94 -14.75
N ALA A 142 39.04 10.68 -14.65
CA ALA A 142 39.26 9.67 -15.68
C ALA A 142 38.69 10.12 -17.04
N GLU A 143 37.47 10.65 -17.08
CA GLU A 143 36.87 11.22 -18.29
C GLU A 143 37.75 12.32 -18.90
N LYS A 144 38.19 13.29 -18.09
CA LYS A 144 39.07 14.37 -18.55
C LYS A 144 40.38 13.82 -19.10
N GLY A 145 40.96 12.82 -18.42
CA GLY A 145 42.17 12.13 -18.85
C GLY A 145 41.98 11.41 -20.19
N TYR A 146 40.92 10.64 -20.36
CA TYR A 146 40.63 9.93 -21.60
C TYR A 146 40.31 10.86 -22.76
N ARG A 147 39.51 11.92 -22.55
CA ARG A 147 39.25 12.94 -23.60
C ARG A 147 40.55 13.59 -24.06
N LYS A 148 41.39 14.01 -23.12
CA LYS A 148 42.71 14.58 -23.43
C LYS A 148 43.59 13.58 -24.19
N TYR A 149 43.57 12.31 -23.80
CA TYR A 149 44.32 11.26 -24.50
C TYR A 149 43.87 11.09 -25.95
N ILE A 150 42.55 10.97 -26.16
CA ILE A 150 41.92 10.82 -27.49
C ILE A 150 42.22 12.03 -28.39
N GLU A 151 42.18 13.24 -27.83
CA GLU A 151 42.49 14.48 -28.57
C GLU A 151 43.98 14.61 -28.90
N THR A 152 44.86 14.20 -27.99
CA THR A 152 46.31 14.38 -28.14
C THR A 152 46.97 13.28 -28.96
N TYR A 153 46.45 12.04 -28.89
CA TYR A 153 47.05 10.84 -29.47
C TYR A 153 46.05 10.03 -30.31
N PRO A 154 45.52 10.60 -31.42
CA PRO A 154 44.49 9.96 -32.24
C PRO A 154 44.96 8.70 -32.97
N ASP A 155 46.26 8.58 -33.24
CA ASP A 155 46.87 7.45 -33.96
C ASP A 155 47.40 6.35 -33.02
N SER A 156 47.18 6.47 -31.70
CA SER A 156 47.67 5.52 -30.71
C SER A 156 46.96 4.16 -30.79
N ASP A 157 47.70 3.08 -30.56
CA ASP A 157 47.14 1.73 -30.43
C ASP A 157 46.10 1.64 -29.29
N ARG A 158 46.21 2.47 -28.25
CA ARG A 158 45.24 2.49 -27.13
C ARG A 158 44.05 3.42 -27.38
N TYR A 159 43.99 4.12 -28.51
CA TYR A 159 42.93 5.06 -28.84
C TYR A 159 41.53 4.42 -28.70
N ARG A 160 41.36 3.21 -29.23
CA ARG A 160 40.08 2.48 -29.19
C ARG A 160 39.69 2.11 -27.75
N ASN A 161 40.66 1.67 -26.95
CA ASN A 161 40.44 1.34 -25.54
C ASN A 161 40.11 2.59 -24.72
N ALA A 162 40.76 3.72 -25.00
CA ALA A 162 40.46 5.00 -24.35
C ALA A 162 39.03 5.47 -24.67
N LEU A 163 38.55 5.27 -25.91
CA LEU A 163 37.14 5.55 -26.26
C LEU A 163 36.16 4.68 -25.49
N VAL A 164 36.44 3.37 -25.36
CA VAL A 164 35.60 2.47 -24.57
C VAL A 164 35.55 2.92 -23.11
N ARG A 165 36.72 3.22 -22.51
CA ARG A 165 36.79 3.72 -21.13
C ARG A 165 36.10 5.07 -20.94
N LEU A 166 36.18 5.96 -21.93
CA LEU A 166 35.45 7.22 -21.93
C LEU A 166 33.93 6.97 -21.87
N GLY A 167 33.42 6.05 -22.70
CA GLY A 167 32.01 5.66 -22.66
C GLY A 167 31.60 5.07 -21.30
N GLU A 168 32.43 4.22 -20.70
CA GLU A 168 32.18 3.68 -19.36
C GLU A 168 32.17 4.77 -18.28
N CYS A 169 33.12 5.72 -18.32
CA CYS A 169 33.14 6.86 -17.40
C CYS A 169 31.85 7.69 -17.51
N LEU A 170 31.35 7.91 -18.72
CA LEU A 170 30.11 8.64 -18.96
C LEU A 170 28.88 7.86 -18.45
N SER A 171 28.84 6.55 -18.70
CA SER A 171 27.74 5.69 -18.24
C SER A 171 27.68 5.60 -16.70
N LEU A 172 28.83 5.44 -16.05
CA LEU A 172 28.94 5.40 -14.57
C LEU A 172 28.64 6.76 -13.90
N GLN A 173 28.64 7.85 -14.67
CA GLN A 173 28.17 9.17 -14.26
C GLN A 173 26.70 9.42 -14.64
N GLU A 174 25.95 8.39 -15.05
CA GLU A 174 24.55 8.46 -15.51
C GLU A 174 24.32 9.35 -16.75
N ARG A 175 25.41 9.76 -17.44
CA ARG A 175 25.38 10.55 -18.68
C ARG A 175 25.24 9.64 -19.89
N HIS A 176 24.14 8.90 -19.90
CA HIS A 176 23.87 7.83 -20.87
C HIS A 176 23.79 8.33 -22.33
N GLU A 177 23.39 9.59 -22.58
CA GLU A 177 23.33 10.16 -23.94
C GLU A 177 24.72 10.29 -24.55
N GLU A 178 25.68 10.80 -23.78
CA GLU A 178 27.05 10.98 -24.24
C GLU A 178 27.77 9.62 -24.31
N ALA A 179 27.52 8.74 -23.35
CA ALA A 179 28.04 7.38 -23.38
C ALA A 179 27.59 6.64 -24.65
N GLU A 180 26.32 6.75 -25.02
CA GLU A 180 25.77 6.17 -26.25
C GLU A 180 26.54 6.64 -27.49
N GLN A 181 26.77 7.95 -27.63
CA GLN A 181 27.48 8.51 -28.80
C GLN A 181 28.90 7.95 -28.92
N VAL A 182 29.60 7.80 -27.79
CA VAL A 182 30.94 7.23 -27.75
C VAL A 182 30.90 5.73 -28.07
N PHE A 183 29.97 4.99 -27.49
CA PHE A 183 29.81 3.55 -27.73
C PHE A 183 29.36 3.21 -29.15
N ASP A 184 28.45 3.98 -29.74
CA ASP A 184 28.05 3.84 -31.14
C ASP A 184 29.24 4.02 -32.08
N ARG A 185 30.12 4.99 -31.77
CA ARG A 185 31.34 5.19 -32.53
C ARG A 185 32.22 3.95 -32.48
N VAL A 186 32.41 3.36 -31.29
CA VAL A 186 33.18 2.12 -31.12
C VAL A 186 32.57 0.97 -31.93
N ILE A 187 31.25 0.76 -31.82
CA ILE A 187 30.54 -0.32 -32.55
C ILE A 187 30.66 -0.14 -34.06
N ARG A 188 30.55 1.10 -34.56
CA ARG A 188 30.59 1.40 -35.99
C ARG A 188 32.00 1.32 -36.58
N GLU A 189 33.00 1.82 -35.86
CA GLU A 189 34.38 1.91 -36.37
C GLU A 189 35.17 0.61 -36.12
N TRP A 190 34.89 -0.12 -35.03
CA TRP A 190 35.59 -1.36 -34.66
C TRP A 190 34.63 -2.42 -34.08
N PRO A 191 33.70 -2.95 -34.89
CA PRO A 191 32.79 -4.00 -34.44
C PRO A 191 33.51 -5.27 -33.94
N GLU A 192 34.69 -5.57 -34.49
CA GLU A 192 35.53 -6.69 -34.07
C GLU A 192 36.08 -6.55 -32.66
N LEU A 193 36.17 -5.32 -32.12
CA LEU A 193 36.66 -5.08 -30.77
C LEU A 193 35.72 -5.68 -29.71
N LEU A 194 34.41 -5.74 -30.00
CA LEU A 194 33.38 -6.14 -29.04
C LEU A 194 33.61 -7.53 -28.45
N THR A 195 34.11 -8.48 -29.25
CA THR A 195 34.40 -9.85 -28.79
C THR A 195 35.62 -9.95 -27.87
N PHE A 196 36.44 -8.89 -27.78
CA PHE A 196 37.62 -8.82 -26.91
C PHE A 196 37.41 -7.89 -25.72
N LEU A 197 36.26 -7.19 -25.65
CA LEU A 197 35.94 -6.34 -24.50
C LEU A 197 35.60 -7.20 -23.27
N PRO A 198 35.93 -6.72 -22.06
CA PRO A 198 35.51 -7.37 -20.83
C PRO A 198 33.98 -7.52 -20.76
N PRO A 199 33.44 -8.59 -20.17
CA PRO A 199 32.00 -8.81 -20.08
C PRO A 199 31.27 -7.67 -19.34
N LYS A 200 31.89 -7.10 -18.30
CA LYS A 200 31.37 -5.94 -17.57
C LYS A 200 31.23 -4.69 -18.45
N THR A 201 32.14 -4.50 -19.39
CA THR A 201 32.10 -3.40 -20.36
C THR A 201 30.92 -3.58 -21.31
N LEU A 202 30.74 -4.79 -21.85
CA LEU A 202 29.59 -5.10 -22.73
C LEU A 202 28.25 -4.92 -22.00
N LEU A 203 28.17 -5.34 -20.73
CA LEU A 203 27.00 -5.08 -19.88
C LEU A 203 26.76 -3.57 -19.73
N THR A 204 27.79 -2.79 -19.39
CA THR A 204 27.69 -1.32 -19.22
C THR A 204 27.25 -0.63 -20.51
N MET A 205 27.78 -1.06 -21.65
CA MET A 205 27.38 -0.56 -22.97
C MET A 205 25.91 -0.85 -23.23
N GLY A 206 25.47 -2.10 -23.05
CA GLY A 206 24.08 -2.49 -23.25
C GLY A 206 23.12 -1.77 -22.32
N GLU A 207 23.47 -1.58 -21.04
CA GLU A 207 22.67 -0.80 -20.08
C GLU A 207 22.53 0.67 -20.52
N SER A 208 23.60 1.28 -21.02
CA SER A 208 23.55 2.64 -21.58
C SER A 208 22.58 2.73 -22.76
N PHE A 209 22.63 1.78 -23.70
CA PHE A 209 21.70 1.75 -24.85
C PHE A 209 20.25 1.51 -24.41
N ARG A 210 20.01 0.62 -23.44
CA ARG A 210 18.67 0.33 -22.91
C ARG A 210 18.07 1.56 -22.24
N ASN A 211 18.85 2.28 -21.43
CA ASN A 211 18.42 3.52 -20.77
C ASN A 211 18.06 4.65 -21.77
N LYS A 212 18.52 4.56 -23.01
CA LYS A 212 18.14 5.46 -24.11
C LYS A 212 17.00 4.95 -25.00
N GLY A 213 16.42 3.81 -24.65
CA GLY A 213 15.33 3.20 -25.41
C GLY A 213 15.79 2.42 -26.64
N ARG A 214 17.10 2.26 -26.87
CA ARG A 214 17.65 1.38 -27.92
C ARG A 214 17.75 -0.06 -27.46
N ILE A 215 16.60 -0.58 -27.03
CA ILE A 215 16.48 -1.87 -26.34
C ILE A 215 16.94 -3.03 -27.23
N LYS A 216 16.72 -2.97 -28.56
CA LYS A 216 17.20 -4.00 -29.49
C LYS A 216 18.73 -4.06 -29.56
N THR A 217 19.40 -2.92 -29.67
CA THR A 217 20.88 -2.85 -29.66
C THR A 217 21.43 -3.34 -28.32
N ALA A 218 20.77 -2.99 -27.21
CA ALA A 218 21.14 -3.50 -25.89
C ALA A 218 21.02 -5.03 -25.82
N ALA A 219 19.92 -5.61 -26.31
CA ALA A 219 19.72 -7.05 -26.36
C ALA A 219 20.79 -7.76 -27.20
N GLU A 220 21.22 -7.19 -28.33
CA GLU A 220 22.31 -7.73 -29.15
C GLU A 220 23.64 -7.75 -28.38
N LEU A 221 23.95 -6.70 -27.63
CA LEU A 221 25.16 -6.62 -26.79
C LEU A 221 25.11 -7.59 -25.61
N PHE A 222 23.97 -7.71 -24.92
CA PHE A 222 23.81 -8.68 -23.84
C PHE A 222 23.92 -10.12 -24.37
N LEU A 223 23.28 -10.42 -25.51
CA LEU A 223 23.37 -11.72 -26.17
C LEU A 223 24.82 -12.03 -26.58
N LEU A 224 25.56 -11.06 -27.10
CA LEU A 224 26.98 -11.22 -27.41
C LEU A 224 27.78 -11.55 -26.13
N ALA A 225 27.58 -10.78 -25.06
CA ALA A 225 28.31 -10.95 -23.81
C ALA A 225 28.12 -12.36 -23.20
N VAL A 226 26.89 -12.87 -23.17
CA VAL A 226 26.62 -14.23 -22.61
C VAL A 226 27.08 -15.36 -23.52
N ASN A 227 27.16 -15.14 -24.83
CA ASN A 227 27.70 -16.15 -25.76
C ASN A 227 29.23 -16.21 -25.74
N VAL A 228 29.90 -15.07 -25.58
CA VAL A 228 31.37 -15.01 -25.53
C VAL A 228 31.89 -15.35 -24.14
N TYR A 229 31.20 -14.93 -23.08
CA TYR A 229 31.61 -15.09 -21.69
C TYR A 229 30.49 -15.69 -20.81
N PRO A 230 30.05 -16.94 -21.10
CA PRO A 230 28.94 -17.57 -20.39
C PRO A 230 29.19 -17.76 -18.88
N ASP A 231 30.44 -17.96 -18.48
CA ASP A 231 30.84 -18.19 -17.08
C ASP A 231 31.34 -16.90 -16.37
N SER A 232 31.06 -15.72 -16.93
CA SER A 232 31.52 -14.45 -16.34
C SER A 232 30.79 -14.10 -15.04
N GLU A 233 31.45 -13.32 -14.18
CA GLU A 233 30.89 -12.81 -12.92
C GLU A 233 29.65 -11.93 -13.07
N VAL A 234 29.34 -11.48 -14.30
CA VAL A 234 28.17 -10.66 -14.63
C VAL A 234 27.16 -11.42 -15.51
N ALA A 235 27.35 -12.71 -15.75
CA ALA A 235 26.52 -13.49 -16.67
C ALA A 235 25.06 -13.56 -16.21
N ASP A 236 24.83 -13.71 -14.91
CA ASP A 236 23.53 -13.74 -14.27
C ASP A 236 22.73 -12.44 -14.51
N ARG A 237 23.39 -11.29 -14.27
CA ARG A 237 22.83 -9.95 -14.50
C ARG A 237 22.63 -9.68 -15.99
N THR A 238 23.56 -10.13 -16.82
CA THR A 238 23.48 -9.92 -18.28
C THR A 238 22.33 -10.71 -18.89
N LEU A 239 22.10 -11.95 -18.47
CA LEU A 239 20.93 -12.74 -18.91
C LEU A 239 19.61 -12.13 -18.40
N TRP A 240 19.60 -11.61 -17.17
CA TRP A 240 18.44 -10.89 -16.65
C TRP A 240 18.11 -9.67 -17.52
N GLU A 241 19.09 -8.83 -17.85
CA GLU A 241 18.87 -7.65 -18.68
C GLU A 241 18.56 -8.00 -20.14
N LEU A 242 19.08 -9.12 -20.66
CA LEU A 242 18.69 -9.67 -21.95
C LEU A 242 17.21 -10.08 -21.96
N ALA A 243 16.77 -10.86 -20.97
CA ALA A 243 15.40 -11.32 -20.86
C ALA A 243 14.42 -10.15 -20.77
N ARG A 244 14.75 -9.15 -19.93
CA ARG A 244 13.98 -7.91 -19.83
C ARG A 244 13.94 -7.13 -21.13
N SER A 245 15.06 -7.06 -21.85
CA SER A 245 15.09 -6.37 -23.15
C SER A 245 14.16 -7.02 -24.15
N TYR A 246 14.10 -8.36 -24.19
CA TYR A 246 13.13 -9.07 -25.03
C TYR A 246 11.67 -8.87 -24.57
N ASP A 247 11.43 -8.81 -23.27
CA ASP A 247 10.11 -8.56 -22.69
C ASP A 247 9.60 -7.16 -23.10
N GLU A 248 10.46 -6.14 -22.96
CA GLU A 248 10.16 -4.76 -23.33
C GLU A 248 9.99 -4.55 -24.86
N THR A 249 10.66 -5.35 -25.71
CA THR A 249 10.46 -5.32 -27.17
C THR A 249 9.27 -6.16 -27.65
N GLY A 250 8.58 -6.87 -26.76
CA GLY A 250 7.45 -7.75 -27.09
C GLY A 250 7.86 -9.09 -27.72
N GLU A 251 9.15 -9.46 -27.64
CA GLU A 251 9.67 -10.75 -28.09
C GLU A 251 9.43 -11.83 -27.01
N THR A 252 8.15 -12.08 -26.72
CA THR A 252 7.66 -12.87 -25.57
C THR A 252 8.30 -14.26 -25.45
N ASP A 253 8.41 -15.00 -26.54
CA ASP A 253 9.02 -16.35 -26.54
C ASP A 253 10.50 -16.29 -26.13
N LYS A 254 11.25 -15.28 -26.62
CA LYS A 254 12.65 -15.08 -26.26
C LYS A 254 12.79 -14.60 -24.81
N ALA A 255 11.90 -13.73 -24.35
CA ALA A 255 11.87 -13.29 -22.97
C ALA A 255 11.65 -14.48 -22.01
N ALA A 256 10.61 -15.29 -22.26
CA ALA A 256 10.28 -16.44 -21.42
C ALA A 256 11.40 -17.49 -21.40
N THR A 257 11.97 -17.82 -22.55
CA THR A 257 13.11 -18.77 -22.62
C THR A 257 14.34 -18.24 -21.92
N THR A 258 14.64 -16.95 -22.05
CA THR A 258 15.79 -16.33 -21.38
C THR A 258 15.56 -16.25 -19.86
N TYR A 259 14.37 -15.85 -19.38
CA TYR A 259 14.04 -15.90 -17.94
C TYR A 259 14.16 -17.32 -17.38
N ALA A 260 13.66 -18.32 -18.10
CA ALA A 260 13.79 -19.72 -17.69
C ALA A 260 15.27 -20.14 -17.59
N LEU A 261 16.08 -19.78 -18.59
CA LEU A 261 17.51 -20.05 -18.59
C LEU A 261 18.22 -19.37 -17.42
N THR A 262 17.94 -18.09 -17.15
CA THR A 262 18.50 -17.34 -16.00
C THR A 262 18.18 -18.05 -14.68
N ALA A 263 16.92 -18.45 -14.49
CA ALA A 263 16.48 -19.14 -13.28
C ALA A 263 17.05 -20.55 -13.11
N GLN A 264 17.44 -21.20 -14.21
CA GLN A 264 18.05 -22.52 -14.24
C GLN A 264 19.55 -22.46 -13.95
N LEU A 265 20.26 -21.49 -14.55
CA LEU A 265 21.71 -21.36 -14.40
C LEU A 265 22.12 -20.76 -13.05
N PHE A 266 21.28 -19.88 -12.47
CA PHE A 266 21.61 -19.15 -11.25
C PHE A 266 20.56 -19.33 -10.14
N PRO A 267 20.19 -20.57 -9.77
CA PRO A 267 18.98 -20.85 -8.96
C PRO A 267 18.97 -20.25 -7.55
N GLY A 268 20.13 -19.91 -6.99
CA GLY A 268 20.26 -19.28 -5.66
C GLY A 268 20.42 -17.75 -5.70
N GLU A 269 20.54 -17.15 -6.89
CA GLU A 269 20.74 -15.72 -7.04
C GLU A 269 19.40 -14.98 -7.10
N ASN A 270 19.41 -13.71 -6.69
CA ASN A 270 18.23 -12.84 -6.74
C ASN A 270 17.61 -12.77 -8.16
N VAL A 271 18.42 -12.84 -9.20
CA VAL A 271 17.94 -12.83 -10.60
C VAL A 271 17.09 -14.05 -10.96
N ALA A 272 17.27 -15.20 -10.31
CA ALA A 272 16.42 -16.37 -10.52
C ALA A 272 15.02 -16.15 -9.96
N TYR A 273 14.90 -15.61 -8.75
CA TYR A 273 13.60 -15.24 -8.18
C TYR A 273 12.89 -14.19 -9.05
N GLN A 274 13.61 -13.17 -9.52
CA GLN A 274 13.06 -12.17 -10.43
C GLN A 274 12.57 -12.80 -11.75
N SER A 275 13.33 -13.74 -12.31
CA SER A 275 12.99 -14.43 -13.56
C SER A 275 11.78 -15.35 -13.41
N ARG A 276 11.70 -16.13 -12.32
CA ARG A 276 10.52 -16.96 -12.02
C ARG A 276 9.28 -16.10 -11.77
N LEU A 277 9.43 -14.95 -11.10
CA LEU A 277 8.34 -14.01 -10.88
C LEU A 277 7.79 -13.47 -12.21
N ARG A 278 8.68 -13.12 -13.15
CA ARG A 278 8.30 -12.70 -14.50
C ARG A 278 7.56 -13.79 -15.27
N LEU A 279 8.07 -15.03 -15.25
CA LEU A 279 7.38 -16.18 -15.85
C LEU A 279 6.00 -16.41 -15.25
N ALA A 280 5.88 -16.31 -13.93
CA ALA A 280 4.60 -16.45 -13.23
C ALA A 280 3.61 -15.33 -13.59
N LYS A 281 4.10 -14.10 -13.75
CA LYS A 281 3.28 -12.99 -14.26
C LYS A 281 2.77 -13.24 -15.67
N MET A 282 3.63 -13.72 -16.58
CA MET A 282 3.21 -14.11 -17.93
C MET A 282 2.12 -15.19 -17.90
N GLY A 283 2.20 -16.13 -16.96
CA GLY A 283 1.20 -17.16 -16.72
C GLY A 283 -0.14 -16.64 -16.16
N ILE A 284 -0.10 -15.65 -15.25
CA ILE A 284 -1.32 -14.98 -14.75
C ILE A 284 -2.04 -14.28 -15.90
N ASP A 285 -1.28 -13.65 -16.78
CA ASP A 285 -1.77 -12.87 -17.91
C ASP A 285 -2.14 -13.75 -19.12
N ASP A 286 -2.03 -15.07 -18.98
CA ASP A 286 -2.30 -16.07 -20.02
C ASP A 286 -1.56 -15.75 -21.35
N THR A 287 -0.32 -15.24 -21.22
CA THR A 287 0.51 -14.77 -22.35
C THR A 287 0.90 -15.93 -23.26
N PRO A 288 0.47 -15.96 -24.53
CA PRO A 288 0.71 -17.13 -25.38
C PRO A 288 2.19 -17.35 -25.66
N LEU A 289 2.70 -18.54 -25.31
CA LEU A 289 4.05 -19.00 -25.63
C LEU A 289 4.00 -20.05 -26.75
N ARG A 290 4.84 -19.89 -27.77
CA ARG A 290 4.99 -20.84 -28.89
C ARG A 290 6.19 -21.77 -28.73
N VAL A 291 6.90 -21.63 -27.62
CA VAL A 291 8.09 -22.37 -27.27
C VAL A 291 7.83 -23.24 -26.05
N GLU A 292 8.41 -24.43 -26.02
CA GLU A 292 8.40 -25.28 -24.83
C GLU A 292 9.50 -24.84 -23.86
N LEU A 293 9.10 -24.47 -22.64
CA LEU A 293 10.02 -24.17 -21.56
C LEU A 293 10.50 -25.47 -20.88
N PRO A 294 11.73 -25.49 -20.32
CA PRO A 294 12.20 -26.58 -19.47
C PRO A 294 11.17 -26.93 -18.39
N ALA A 295 10.95 -28.23 -18.12
CA ALA A 295 9.81 -28.69 -17.32
C ALA A 295 9.76 -28.08 -15.89
N ASP A 296 10.92 -27.92 -15.28
CA ASP A 296 11.13 -27.26 -13.99
C ASP A 296 10.68 -25.78 -14.03
N GLN A 297 11.12 -25.03 -15.04
CA GLN A 297 10.81 -23.60 -15.18
C GLN A 297 9.41 -23.34 -15.76
N ALA A 298 8.87 -24.28 -16.54
CA ALA A 298 7.51 -24.23 -17.08
C ALA A 298 6.45 -24.21 -15.97
N THR A 299 6.79 -24.72 -14.78
CA THR A 299 5.91 -24.66 -13.61
C THR A 299 5.61 -23.23 -13.20
N ALA A 300 6.60 -22.33 -13.26
CA ALA A 300 6.39 -20.91 -12.93
C ALA A 300 5.31 -20.28 -13.82
N TYR A 301 5.34 -20.56 -15.12
CA TYR A 301 4.33 -20.09 -16.07
C TYR A 301 2.98 -20.83 -15.92
N LYS A 302 2.99 -22.17 -15.80
CA LYS A 302 1.75 -22.98 -15.79
C LYS A 302 1.00 -22.91 -14.46
N ARG A 303 1.71 -22.69 -13.34
CA ARG A 303 1.17 -22.65 -11.98
C ARG A 303 1.72 -21.44 -11.22
N PRO A 304 1.33 -20.22 -11.64
CA PRO A 304 2.00 -19.01 -11.18
C PRO A 304 1.76 -18.72 -9.69
N ILE A 305 0.53 -18.89 -9.21
CA ILE A 305 0.18 -18.64 -7.80
C ILE A 305 0.88 -19.64 -6.88
N GLU A 306 0.87 -20.94 -7.20
CA GLU A 306 1.59 -21.97 -6.44
C GLU A 306 3.10 -21.66 -6.39
N THR A 307 3.67 -21.26 -7.54
CA THR A 307 5.09 -20.92 -7.64
C THR A 307 5.45 -19.73 -6.76
N MET A 308 4.69 -18.62 -6.82
CA MET A 308 4.97 -17.44 -5.99
C MET A 308 4.82 -17.73 -4.49
N ARG A 309 3.85 -18.57 -4.08
CA ARG A 309 3.71 -19.00 -2.68
C ARG A 309 4.90 -19.82 -2.19
N LEU A 310 5.43 -20.72 -3.02
CA LEU A 310 6.67 -21.46 -2.70
C LEU A 310 7.87 -20.52 -2.64
N MET A 311 7.97 -19.57 -3.58
CA MET A 311 9.05 -18.58 -3.57
C MET A 311 9.07 -17.76 -2.27
N LEU A 312 7.92 -17.39 -1.70
CA LEU A 312 7.87 -16.67 -0.41
C LEU A 312 8.46 -17.47 0.77
N GLN A 313 8.59 -18.80 0.67
CA GLN A 313 9.19 -19.61 1.73
C GLN A 313 10.73 -19.58 1.70
N GLU A 314 11.31 -19.37 0.52
CA GLU A 314 12.75 -19.52 0.28
C GLU A 314 13.44 -18.20 -0.13
N ALA A 315 12.68 -17.22 -0.62
CA ALA A 315 13.22 -15.98 -1.15
C ALA A 315 13.85 -15.11 -0.05
N PRO A 316 14.95 -14.41 -0.37
CA PRO A 316 15.58 -13.47 0.54
C PRO A 316 14.73 -12.20 0.68
N ASP A 317 14.92 -11.45 1.78
CA ASP A 317 14.05 -10.34 2.16
C ASP A 317 13.95 -9.23 1.11
N GLU A 318 14.99 -9.02 0.32
CA GLU A 318 15.09 -7.93 -0.67
C GLU A 318 14.11 -8.07 -1.84
N ILE A 319 13.45 -9.22 -2.02
CA ILE A 319 12.49 -9.46 -3.10
C ILE A 319 11.10 -9.90 -2.62
N ARG A 320 10.96 -10.26 -1.34
CA ARG A 320 9.70 -10.79 -0.79
C ARG A 320 8.55 -9.80 -0.95
N ASP A 321 8.80 -8.51 -0.76
CA ASP A 321 7.79 -7.46 -0.92
C ASP A 321 7.17 -7.46 -2.34
N ARG A 322 8.00 -7.62 -3.37
CA ARG A 322 7.58 -7.70 -4.76
C ARG A 322 6.86 -9.00 -5.07
N ILE A 323 7.27 -10.12 -4.47
CA ILE A 323 6.57 -11.39 -4.62
C ILE A 323 5.18 -11.30 -4.00
N TYR A 324 5.03 -10.76 -2.79
CA TYR A 324 3.72 -10.53 -2.18
C TYR A 324 2.83 -9.67 -3.07
N TYR A 325 3.37 -8.56 -3.59
CA TYR A 325 2.61 -7.63 -4.43
C TYR A 325 2.10 -8.30 -5.72
N GLU A 326 2.96 -9.01 -6.43
CA GLU A 326 2.58 -9.69 -7.68
C GLU A 326 1.68 -10.92 -7.42
N LEU A 327 1.88 -11.63 -6.29
CA LEU A 327 1.00 -12.72 -5.85
C LEU A 327 -0.41 -12.21 -5.57
N ALA A 328 -0.54 -11.15 -4.78
CA ALA A 328 -1.83 -10.55 -4.43
C ALA A 328 -2.58 -10.07 -5.69
N ASN A 329 -1.88 -9.39 -6.60
CA ASN A 329 -2.43 -8.99 -7.90
C ASN A 329 -2.87 -10.19 -8.74
N GLY A 330 -2.06 -11.25 -8.78
CA GLY A 330 -2.36 -12.49 -9.50
C GLY A 330 -3.58 -13.22 -8.96
N GLU A 331 -3.67 -13.35 -7.64
CA GLU A 331 -4.82 -13.93 -6.94
C GLU A 331 -6.10 -13.11 -7.22
N ALA A 332 -6.02 -11.79 -7.14
CA ALA A 332 -7.15 -10.91 -7.44
C ALA A 332 -7.65 -11.06 -8.89
N ARG A 333 -6.73 -11.17 -9.86
CA ARG A 333 -7.06 -11.39 -11.28
C ARG A 333 -7.72 -12.75 -11.52
N LYS A 334 -7.28 -13.80 -10.84
CA LYS A 334 -7.88 -15.14 -10.94
C LYS A 334 -9.14 -15.30 -10.06
N GLY A 335 -9.59 -14.24 -9.39
CA GLY A 335 -10.82 -14.23 -8.60
C GLY A 335 -10.69 -14.80 -7.18
N LEU A 336 -9.47 -15.06 -6.72
CA LEU A 336 -9.13 -15.52 -5.37
C LEU A 336 -9.05 -14.31 -4.43
N TYR A 337 -10.17 -13.61 -4.25
CA TYR A 337 -10.19 -12.30 -3.60
C TYR A 337 -9.73 -12.33 -2.14
N ARG A 338 -10.03 -13.40 -1.42
CA ARG A 338 -9.66 -13.51 -0.02
C ARG A 338 -8.16 -13.72 0.14
N GLU A 339 -7.60 -14.64 -0.64
CA GLU A 339 -6.17 -14.92 -0.70
C GLU A 339 -5.42 -13.65 -1.12
N ALA A 340 -5.92 -12.93 -2.12
CA ALA A 340 -5.34 -11.66 -2.55
C ALA A 340 -5.27 -10.63 -1.40
N VAL A 341 -6.35 -10.47 -0.64
CA VAL A 341 -6.39 -9.57 0.53
C VAL A 341 -5.41 -10.05 1.62
N MET A 342 -5.28 -11.36 1.84
CA MET A 342 -4.27 -11.91 2.76
C MET A 342 -2.84 -11.61 2.29
N SER A 343 -2.57 -11.75 0.99
CA SER A 343 -1.26 -11.46 0.40
C SER A 343 -0.92 -9.96 0.47
N TYR A 344 -1.89 -9.07 0.23
CA TYR A 344 -1.70 -7.63 0.44
C TYR A 344 -1.48 -7.27 1.92
N HIS A 345 -2.21 -7.92 2.83
CA HIS A 345 -2.01 -7.76 4.27
C HIS A 345 -0.60 -8.17 4.66
N GLY A 346 -0.11 -9.32 4.18
CA GLY A 346 1.27 -9.78 4.42
C GLY A 346 2.30 -8.75 3.98
N LEU A 347 2.15 -8.19 2.77
CA LEU A 347 3.02 -7.10 2.29
C LEU A 347 3.03 -5.89 3.22
N VAL A 348 1.85 -5.37 3.58
CA VAL A 348 1.74 -4.14 4.36
C VAL A 348 2.21 -4.31 5.80
N THR A 349 2.03 -5.50 6.37
CA THR A 349 2.39 -5.79 7.78
C THR A 349 3.83 -6.23 7.95
N GLU A 350 4.36 -7.08 7.05
CA GLU A 350 5.75 -7.54 7.11
C GLU A 350 6.73 -6.50 6.55
N TYR A 351 6.31 -5.70 5.55
CA TYR A 351 7.16 -4.72 4.86
C TYR A 351 6.50 -3.32 4.79
N PRO A 352 6.17 -2.69 5.93
CA PRO A 352 5.46 -1.41 5.95
C PRO A 352 6.22 -0.26 5.27
N ASP A 353 7.56 -0.32 5.28
CA ASP A 353 8.44 0.69 4.66
C ASP A 353 8.67 0.47 3.15
N SER A 354 8.15 -0.62 2.57
CA SER A 354 8.27 -0.88 1.14
C SER A 354 7.53 0.19 0.34
N ALA A 355 8.16 0.65 -0.76
CA ALA A 355 7.51 1.53 -1.72
C ALA A 355 6.24 0.91 -2.35
N LEU A 356 6.08 -0.42 -2.27
CA LEU A 356 4.91 -1.14 -2.75
C LEU A 356 3.78 -1.20 -1.70
N ALA A 357 4.05 -0.99 -0.41
CA ALA A 357 3.04 -1.11 0.64
C ALA A 357 1.90 -0.09 0.45
N GLY A 358 2.23 1.16 0.10
CA GLY A 358 1.24 2.19 -0.22
C GLY A 358 0.32 1.78 -1.38
N ARG A 359 0.90 1.25 -2.47
CA ARG A 359 0.12 0.75 -3.63
C ARG A 359 -0.72 -0.46 -3.26
N ALA A 360 -0.19 -1.36 -2.44
CA ALA A 360 -0.92 -2.53 -1.96
C ALA A 360 -2.17 -2.14 -1.18
N LYS A 361 -2.09 -1.12 -0.31
CA LYS A 361 -3.27 -0.58 0.40
C LYS A 361 -4.34 -0.13 -0.60
N GLU A 362 -3.97 0.62 -1.63
CA GLU A 362 -4.89 1.13 -2.67
C GLU A 362 -5.53 -0.02 -3.49
N GLU A 363 -4.73 -0.97 -3.97
CA GLU A 363 -5.20 -2.11 -4.77
C GLU A 363 -6.03 -3.13 -3.98
N THR A 364 -5.88 -3.13 -2.64
CA THR A 364 -6.70 -3.97 -1.76
C THR A 364 -8.16 -3.54 -1.74
N LEU A 365 -8.47 -2.25 -1.85
CA LEU A 365 -9.86 -1.75 -1.77
C LEU A 365 -10.82 -2.40 -2.77
N PRO A 366 -10.56 -2.38 -4.10
CA PRO A 366 -11.48 -2.99 -5.07
C PRO A 366 -11.57 -4.51 -4.88
N THR A 367 -10.46 -5.15 -4.49
CA THR A 367 -10.40 -6.60 -4.21
C THR A 367 -11.26 -6.96 -2.99
N PHE A 368 -11.12 -6.20 -1.91
CA PHE A 368 -11.84 -6.38 -0.66
C PHE A 368 -13.34 -6.08 -0.82
N LYS A 369 -13.71 -5.06 -1.60
CA LYS A 369 -15.10 -4.78 -1.98
C LYS A 369 -15.75 -5.98 -2.67
N ARG A 370 -15.06 -6.61 -3.64
CA ARG A 370 -15.57 -7.81 -4.32
C ARG A 370 -15.74 -8.99 -3.36
N LEU A 371 -14.77 -9.18 -2.47
CA LEU A 371 -14.86 -10.20 -1.41
C LEU A 371 -16.11 -10.00 -0.54
N ILE A 372 -16.32 -8.78 -0.02
CA ILE A 372 -17.49 -8.45 0.81
C ILE A 372 -18.79 -8.69 0.07
N MET A 373 -18.89 -8.29 -1.20
CA MET A 373 -20.11 -8.51 -2.00
C MET A 373 -20.43 -9.99 -2.17
N ILE A 374 -19.42 -10.84 -2.35
CA ILE A 374 -19.59 -12.30 -2.46
C ILE A 374 -20.04 -12.88 -1.12
N LEU A 375 -19.33 -12.56 -0.03
CA LEU A 375 -19.66 -13.06 1.30
C LEU A 375 -21.07 -12.61 1.73
N LYS A 376 -21.46 -11.37 1.41
CA LYS A 376 -22.78 -10.85 1.76
C LYS A 376 -23.89 -11.55 1.00
N ARG A 377 -23.67 -11.83 -0.29
CA ARG A 377 -24.59 -12.63 -1.11
C ARG A 377 -24.75 -14.04 -0.54
N ASP A 378 -23.66 -14.62 -0.04
CA ASP A 378 -23.65 -15.97 0.52
C ASP A 378 -24.15 -16.01 1.99
N GLY A 379 -24.43 -14.84 2.59
CA GLY A 379 -24.98 -14.70 3.95
C GLY A 379 -23.95 -14.91 5.06
N ASP A 380 -22.66 -14.80 4.76
CA ASP A 380 -21.57 -15.05 5.72
C ASP A 380 -21.09 -13.76 6.39
N ASP A 381 -21.97 -13.16 7.21
CA ASP A 381 -21.69 -11.93 7.95
C ASP A 381 -20.52 -12.08 8.94
N TYR A 382 -20.34 -13.29 9.51
CA TYR A 382 -19.20 -13.60 10.38
C TYR A 382 -17.88 -13.46 9.63
N GLN A 383 -17.79 -14.02 8.42
CA GLN A 383 -16.57 -13.97 7.65
C GLN A 383 -16.25 -12.56 7.14
N ILE A 384 -17.25 -11.73 6.85
CA ILE A 384 -17.07 -10.30 6.54
C ILE A 384 -16.36 -9.59 7.70
N VAL A 385 -16.93 -9.69 8.91
CA VAL A 385 -16.39 -9.02 10.09
C VAL A 385 -14.98 -9.53 10.41
N LYS A 386 -14.78 -10.86 10.37
CA LYS A 386 -13.48 -11.47 10.64
C LYS A 386 -12.39 -11.02 9.65
N ASP A 387 -12.66 -11.01 8.35
CA ASP A 387 -11.67 -10.59 7.36
C ASP A 387 -11.44 -9.07 7.40
N TYR A 388 -12.47 -8.27 7.69
CA TYR A 388 -12.31 -6.85 7.93
C TYR A 388 -11.38 -6.55 9.11
N GLU A 389 -11.63 -7.16 10.27
CA GLU A 389 -10.85 -6.89 11.48
C GLU A 389 -9.44 -7.45 11.45
N ARG A 390 -9.25 -8.64 10.85
CA ARG A 390 -7.96 -9.33 10.87
C ARG A 390 -7.08 -9.02 9.68
N LEU A 391 -7.67 -8.76 8.52
CA LEU A 391 -6.91 -8.53 7.29
C LEU A 391 -6.89 -7.05 6.92
N PHE A 392 -8.05 -6.40 6.87
CA PHE A 392 -8.15 -5.03 6.35
C PHE A 392 -7.72 -3.96 7.37
N LEU A 393 -8.29 -3.97 8.57
CA LEU A 393 -8.06 -2.93 9.58
C LEU A 393 -6.56 -2.78 9.98
N PRO A 394 -5.78 -3.86 10.16
CA PRO A 394 -4.37 -3.74 10.54
C PRO A 394 -3.48 -3.14 9.43
N MET A 395 -3.96 -3.10 8.19
CA MET A 395 -3.23 -2.47 7.09
C MET A 395 -3.25 -0.95 7.17
N ASP A 396 -4.11 -0.37 8.02
CA ASP A 396 -4.32 1.08 8.10
C ASP A 396 -4.57 1.68 6.69
N ALA A 397 -5.50 1.05 5.98
CA ALA A 397 -5.98 1.48 4.67
C ALA A 397 -7.32 2.21 4.84
N THR A 398 -7.49 3.37 4.19
CA THR A 398 -8.72 4.16 4.32
C THR A 398 -9.81 3.61 3.40
N LEU A 399 -10.90 3.07 3.98
CA LEU A 399 -12.07 2.66 3.22
C LEU A 399 -12.93 3.90 2.87
N LYS A 400 -12.96 4.28 1.59
CA LYS A 400 -13.73 5.46 1.12
C LYS A 400 -15.07 5.11 0.47
N ASP A 401 -15.47 3.84 0.50
CA ASP A 401 -16.69 3.37 -0.13
C ASP A 401 -17.81 3.24 0.90
N ALA A 402 -18.78 4.15 0.84
CA ALA A 402 -19.90 4.20 1.77
C ALA A 402 -20.72 2.90 1.78
N LEU A 403 -20.89 2.25 0.62
CA LEU A 403 -21.64 1.00 0.52
C LEU A 403 -20.91 -0.12 1.25
N VAL A 404 -19.59 -0.24 1.06
CA VAL A 404 -18.79 -1.27 1.75
C VAL A 404 -18.77 -1.03 3.25
N LEU A 405 -18.55 0.21 3.70
CA LEU A 405 -18.62 0.58 5.12
C LEU A 405 -19.98 0.21 5.73
N TYR A 406 -21.06 0.55 5.01
CA TYR A 406 -22.41 0.23 5.44
C TYR A 406 -22.65 -1.29 5.50
N THR A 407 -22.24 -2.05 4.48
CA THR A 407 -22.39 -3.52 4.47
C THR A 407 -21.64 -4.17 5.64
N ILE A 408 -20.43 -3.70 5.96
CA ILE A 408 -19.71 -4.16 7.16
C ILE A 408 -20.50 -3.82 8.42
N GLY A 409 -21.06 -2.60 8.50
CA GLY A 409 -21.93 -2.18 9.60
C GLY A 409 -23.18 -3.06 9.75
N GLU A 410 -23.83 -3.44 8.65
CA GLU A 410 -24.94 -4.39 8.67
C GLU A 410 -24.50 -5.76 9.18
N SER A 411 -23.34 -6.26 8.74
CA SER A 411 -22.80 -7.53 9.21
C SER A 411 -22.50 -7.51 10.72
N TYR A 412 -21.97 -6.41 11.25
CA TYR A 412 -21.84 -6.21 12.70
C TYR A 412 -23.20 -6.27 13.41
N ALA A 413 -24.22 -5.57 12.88
CA ALA A 413 -25.55 -5.57 13.48
C ALA A 413 -26.20 -6.96 13.48
N THR A 414 -26.02 -7.75 12.42
CA THR A 414 -26.49 -9.14 12.35
C THR A 414 -25.85 -10.03 13.43
N LEU A 415 -24.63 -9.70 13.87
CA LEU A 415 -23.91 -10.39 14.93
C LEU A 415 -24.13 -9.78 16.33
N ASP A 416 -25.10 -8.87 16.48
CA ASP A 416 -25.43 -8.16 17.72
C ASP A 416 -24.30 -7.25 18.26
N LEU A 417 -23.40 -6.82 17.36
CA LEU A 417 -22.31 -5.88 17.64
C LEU A 417 -22.75 -4.46 17.25
N LEU A 418 -23.75 -3.94 17.98
CA LEU A 418 -24.46 -2.71 17.62
C LEU A 418 -23.60 -1.44 17.75
N ASP A 419 -22.57 -1.45 18.58
CA ASP A 419 -21.68 -0.29 18.76
C ASP A 419 -20.77 -0.11 17.54
N GLU A 420 -20.18 -1.20 17.07
CA GLU A 420 -19.37 -1.30 15.86
C GLU A 420 -20.21 -0.99 14.62
N ALA A 421 -21.43 -1.53 14.56
CA ALA A 421 -22.38 -1.25 13.48
C ALA A 421 -22.66 0.25 13.33
N ALA A 422 -22.99 0.92 14.44
CA ALA A 422 -23.25 2.36 14.43
C ALA A 422 -21.99 3.19 14.13
N ALA A 423 -20.81 2.74 14.56
CA ALA A 423 -19.55 3.40 14.21
C ALA A 423 -19.29 3.35 12.70
N ARG A 424 -19.47 2.17 12.08
CA ARG A 424 -19.32 1.99 10.63
C ARG A 424 -20.38 2.75 9.83
N ALA A 425 -21.61 2.85 10.31
CA ALA A 425 -22.65 3.67 9.68
C ALA A 425 -22.28 5.17 9.68
N ARG A 426 -21.77 5.71 10.79
CA ARG A 426 -21.30 7.11 10.84
C ARG A 426 -20.14 7.37 9.90
N GLU A 427 -19.20 6.42 9.82
CA GLU A 427 -18.10 6.49 8.87
C GLU A 427 -18.64 6.48 7.42
N ALA A 428 -19.59 5.58 7.11
CA ALA A 428 -20.25 5.52 5.81
C ALA A 428 -20.93 6.84 5.44
N LEU A 429 -21.69 7.45 6.37
CA LEU A 429 -22.35 8.76 6.17
C LEU A 429 -21.36 9.89 5.89
N SER A 430 -20.14 9.82 6.44
CA SER A 430 -19.11 10.84 6.22
C SER A 430 -18.56 10.87 4.79
N VAL A 431 -18.65 9.74 4.08
CA VAL A 431 -18.16 9.57 2.70
C VAL A 431 -19.30 9.28 1.69
N CYS A 432 -20.55 9.29 2.12
CA CYS A 432 -21.69 8.98 1.27
C CYS A 432 -22.09 10.20 0.42
N GLU A 433 -22.10 9.99 -0.91
CA GLU A 433 -22.57 10.98 -1.90
C GLU A 433 -23.93 10.61 -2.51
N ASN A 434 -24.41 9.38 -2.30
CA ASN A 434 -25.65 8.89 -2.86
C ASN A 434 -26.81 9.07 -1.86
N ASP A 435 -27.79 9.89 -2.22
CA ASP A 435 -28.92 10.22 -1.34
C ASP A 435 -29.73 8.99 -0.92
N ASP A 436 -30.06 8.06 -1.83
CA ASP A 436 -30.86 6.88 -1.49
C ASP A 436 -30.12 5.92 -0.53
N LEU A 437 -28.81 5.76 -0.72
CA LEU A 437 -27.96 5.01 0.20
C LEU A 437 -27.87 5.74 1.55
N GLU A 438 -27.69 7.06 1.55
CA GLU A 438 -27.63 7.86 2.77
C GLU A 438 -28.90 7.68 3.61
N GLN A 439 -30.08 7.75 2.98
CA GLN A 439 -31.37 7.48 3.65
C GLN A 439 -31.43 6.07 4.25
N THR A 440 -30.91 5.08 3.54
CA THR A 440 -30.86 3.69 4.02
C THR A 440 -29.95 3.56 5.25
N ILE A 441 -28.77 4.18 5.21
CA ILE A 441 -27.81 4.18 6.33
C ILE A 441 -28.44 4.84 7.57
N TYR A 442 -29.08 6.00 7.41
CA TYR A 442 -29.78 6.67 8.52
C TYR A 442 -30.89 5.81 9.11
N SER A 443 -31.73 5.18 8.28
CA SER A 443 -32.83 4.33 8.75
C SER A 443 -32.32 3.13 9.55
N SER A 444 -31.26 2.46 9.07
CA SER A 444 -30.65 1.32 9.76
C SER A 444 -29.93 1.75 11.05
N SER A 445 -29.13 2.83 11.00
CA SER A 445 -28.44 3.37 12.17
C SER A 445 -29.42 3.80 13.26
N TYR A 446 -30.54 4.41 12.89
CA TYR A 446 -31.63 4.75 13.81
C TYR A 446 -32.14 3.51 14.57
N LYS A 447 -32.43 2.42 13.84
CA LYS A 447 -32.90 1.16 14.45
C LYS A 447 -31.86 0.57 15.41
N TRP A 448 -30.59 0.55 15.02
CA TRP A 448 -29.51 0.04 15.86
C TRP A 448 -29.32 0.88 17.12
N ASP A 449 -29.38 2.21 17.00
CA ASP A 449 -29.28 3.14 18.12
C ASP A 449 -30.42 3.00 19.12
N VAL A 450 -31.64 2.78 18.63
CA VAL A 450 -32.81 2.48 19.46
C VAL A 450 -32.62 1.15 20.20
N LEU A 451 -32.19 0.09 19.51
CA LEU A 451 -32.00 -1.23 20.10
C LEU A 451 -30.92 -1.24 21.20
N ARG A 452 -29.81 -0.53 21.00
CA ARG A 452 -28.73 -0.43 22.00
C ARG A 452 -29.01 0.57 23.13
N GLY A 453 -30.10 1.33 23.05
CA GLY A 453 -30.49 2.31 24.08
C GLY A 453 -29.60 3.57 24.16
N ASN A 454 -28.78 3.86 23.15
CA ASN A 454 -27.88 5.02 23.15
C ASN A 454 -28.64 6.31 22.79
N THR A 455 -29.28 6.92 23.79
CA THR A 455 -30.10 8.13 23.60
C THR A 455 -29.29 9.33 23.11
N THR A 456 -28.02 9.47 23.54
CA THR A 456 -27.17 10.60 23.15
C THR A 456 -26.75 10.51 21.70
N GLY A 457 -26.26 9.35 21.26
CA GLY A 457 -25.87 9.12 19.86
C GLY A 457 -27.07 9.20 18.92
N LEU A 458 -28.22 8.66 19.34
CA LEU A 458 -29.47 8.74 18.58
C LEU A 458 -29.87 10.20 18.35
N ARG A 459 -29.84 11.04 19.38
CA ARG A 459 -30.14 12.47 19.27
C ARG A 459 -29.25 13.17 18.25
N GLU A 460 -27.93 12.95 18.33
CA GLU A 460 -26.96 13.55 17.41
C GLU A 460 -27.20 13.12 15.96
N LEU A 461 -27.51 11.84 15.73
CA LEU A 461 -27.85 11.31 14.41
C LEU A 461 -29.11 11.99 13.82
N LEU A 462 -30.17 12.13 14.63
CA LEU A 462 -31.43 12.73 14.22
C LEU A 462 -31.26 14.23 13.92
N GLU A 463 -30.56 14.96 14.79
CA GLU A 463 -30.25 16.39 14.58
C GLU A 463 -29.42 16.61 13.31
N GLN A 464 -28.41 15.76 13.07
CA GLN A 464 -27.59 15.79 11.86
C GLN A 464 -28.44 15.59 10.60
N TYR A 465 -29.31 14.57 10.61
CA TYR A 465 -30.20 14.29 9.49
C TYR A 465 -31.12 15.47 9.18
N LEU A 466 -31.86 15.98 10.18
CA LEU A 466 -32.85 17.05 9.99
C LEU A 466 -32.21 18.35 9.50
N LYS A 467 -30.96 18.62 9.91
CA LYS A 467 -30.20 19.77 9.43
C LYS A 467 -29.77 19.61 7.96
N ARG A 468 -29.34 18.41 7.56
CA ARG A 468 -28.83 18.14 6.21
C ARG A 468 -29.95 17.92 5.20
N HIS A 469 -31.04 17.29 5.63
CA HIS A 469 -32.17 16.84 4.82
C HIS A 469 -33.49 17.41 5.35
N PRO A 470 -33.70 18.74 5.28
CA PRO A 470 -34.89 19.39 5.85
C PRO A 470 -36.21 18.93 5.20
N ASN A 471 -36.15 18.38 3.98
CA ASN A 471 -37.29 17.81 3.25
C ASN A 471 -37.09 16.32 2.93
N GLY A 472 -36.27 15.62 3.72
CA GLY A 472 -35.96 14.21 3.50
C GLY A 472 -37.13 13.27 3.79
N LYS A 473 -37.11 12.05 3.22
CA LYS A 473 -38.19 11.04 3.39
C LYS A 473 -38.42 10.64 4.85
N LEU A 474 -37.38 10.69 5.68
CA LEU A 474 -37.43 10.30 7.10
C LEU A 474 -37.63 11.52 8.02
N ARG A 475 -37.77 12.74 7.48
CA ARG A 475 -37.82 13.99 8.25
C ARG A 475 -38.89 13.93 9.33
N ASP A 476 -40.12 13.61 8.97
CA ASP A 476 -41.23 13.66 9.92
C ASP A 476 -41.08 12.59 11.02
N GLU A 477 -40.63 11.38 10.66
CA GLU A 477 -40.36 10.28 11.61
C GLU A 477 -39.23 10.65 12.59
N PHE A 478 -38.13 11.20 12.07
CA PHE A 478 -36.97 11.57 12.86
C PHE A 478 -37.23 12.79 13.76
N GLN A 479 -38.05 13.72 13.29
CA GLN A 479 -38.49 14.88 14.07
C GLN A 479 -39.39 14.47 15.23
N LEU A 480 -40.31 13.50 15.01
CA LEU A 480 -41.12 12.93 16.08
C LEU A 480 -40.25 12.20 17.11
N ALA A 481 -39.30 11.36 16.67
CA ALA A 481 -38.39 10.65 17.55
C ALA A 481 -37.51 11.61 18.37
N LEU A 482 -36.97 12.66 17.75
CA LEU A 482 -36.17 13.68 18.44
C LEU A 482 -36.99 14.44 19.49
N ALA A 483 -38.24 14.78 19.18
CA ALA A 483 -39.14 15.40 20.15
C ALA A 483 -39.39 14.50 21.36
N GLN A 484 -39.60 13.20 21.15
CA GLN A 484 -39.78 12.24 22.25
C GLN A 484 -38.52 12.12 23.12
N ILE A 485 -37.32 12.20 22.53
CA ILE A 485 -36.05 12.27 23.29
C ILE A 485 -36.02 13.55 24.14
N PHE A 486 -36.34 14.71 23.57
CA PHE A 486 -36.38 15.96 24.34
C PHE A 486 -37.41 15.93 25.48
N LEU A 487 -38.53 15.24 25.32
CA LEU A 487 -39.48 15.04 26.42
C LEU A 487 -38.88 14.22 27.57
N LYS A 488 -38.14 13.15 27.25
CA LYS A 488 -37.43 12.35 28.26
C LYS A 488 -36.34 13.16 28.96
N GLU A 489 -35.70 14.10 28.25
CA GLU A 489 -34.72 15.04 28.79
C GLU A 489 -35.33 16.27 29.49
N LEU A 490 -36.66 16.36 29.61
CA LEU A 490 -37.39 17.49 30.19
C LEU A 490 -37.21 18.83 29.44
N LYS A 491 -36.81 18.78 28.16
CA LYS A 491 -36.63 19.94 27.28
C LYS A 491 -37.93 20.28 26.53
N TYR A 492 -38.96 20.63 27.29
CA TYR A 492 -40.34 20.76 26.79
C TYR A 492 -40.52 21.78 25.66
N THR A 493 -39.83 22.92 25.70
CA THR A 493 -39.95 23.97 24.67
C THR A 493 -39.44 23.51 23.31
N GLN A 494 -38.31 22.79 23.31
CA GLN A 494 -37.72 22.23 22.08
C GLN A 494 -38.60 21.11 21.53
N ALA A 495 -39.08 20.21 22.39
CA ALA A 495 -40.03 19.16 22.00
C ALA A 495 -41.31 19.76 21.39
N ALA A 496 -41.92 20.75 22.04
CA ALA A 496 -43.13 21.41 21.54
C ALA A 496 -42.92 22.05 20.17
N SER A 497 -41.79 22.74 19.97
CA SER A 497 -41.45 23.37 18.69
C SER A 497 -41.40 22.35 17.55
N LEU A 498 -40.73 21.21 17.77
CA LEU A 498 -40.61 20.16 16.76
C LEU A 498 -41.97 19.51 16.46
N LEU A 499 -42.77 19.24 17.48
CA LEU A 499 -44.08 18.61 17.34
C LEU A 499 -45.09 19.52 16.63
N LEU A 500 -45.07 20.84 16.91
CA LEU A 500 -45.95 21.81 16.26
C LEU A 500 -45.68 21.93 14.76
N ASP A 501 -44.41 21.84 14.36
CA ASP A 501 -43.98 21.90 12.95
C ASP A 501 -44.39 20.66 12.14
N LEU A 502 -44.74 19.55 12.80
CA LEU A 502 -45.32 18.35 12.17
C LEU A 502 -46.84 18.45 11.93
N LEU A 503 -47.52 19.45 12.51
CA LEU A 503 -48.96 19.55 12.41
C LEU A 503 -49.39 20.28 11.12
N PRO A 504 -50.27 19.68 10.29
CA PRO A 504 -50.76 20.33 9.08
C PRO A 504 -51.62 21.55 9.40
N THR A 505 -51.62 22.57 8.55
CA THR A 505 -52.42 23.79 8.76
C THR A 505 -53.92 23.56 8.66
N LYS A 506 -54.35 22.53 7.92
CA LYS A 506 -55.76 22.14 7.82
C LYS A 506 -56.07 20.96 8.73
N ASP A 507 -57.22 21.01 9.39
CA ASP A 507 -57.70 19.98 10.32
C ASP A 507 -58.26 18.73 9.64
N ASP A 508 -58.44 18.75 8.31
CA ASP A 508 -58.93 17.62 7.49
C ASP A 508 -57.79 16.83 6.82
N ALA A 509 -56.53 17.24 7.03
CA ALA A 509 -55.38 16.47 6.57
C ALA A 509 -55.22 15.21 7.42
N VAL A 510 -54.94 14.10 6.76
CA VAL A 510 -54.88 12.78 7.41
C VAL A 510 -53.45 12.26 7.28
N ASP A 511 -52.75 12.15 8.41
CA ASP A 511 -51.34 11.75 8.48
C ASP A 511 -51.03 11.08 9.83
N ARG A 512 -50.42 9.88 9.79
CA ARG A 512 -50.13 9.09 10.99
C ARG A 512 -49.13 9.78 11.91
N ILE A 513 -48.06 10.35 11.36
CA ILE A 513 -47.00 11.00 12.14
C ILE A 513 -47.54 12.28 12.78
N ALA A 514 -48.34 13.06 12.05
CA ALA A 514 -49.00 14.24 12.59
C ALA A 514 -49.99 13.89 13.72
N ALA A 515 -50.72 12.77 13.60
CA ALA A 515 -51.59 12.26 14.65
C ALA A 515 -50.77 11.91 15.92
N GLU A 516 -49.68 11.17 15.77
CA GLU A 516 -48.75 10.85 16.86
C GLU A 516 -48.12 12.10 17.49
N ALA A 517 -47.75 13.08 16.67
CA ALA A 517 -47.20 14.35 17.14
C ALA A 517 -48.23 15.13 17.97
N ALA A 518 -49.48 15.20 17.50
CA ALA A 518 -50.58 15.86 18.21
C ALA A 518 -50.89 15.18 19.56
N LEU A 519 -50.92 13.84 19.59
CA LEU A 519 -51.13 13.09 20.84
C LEU A 519 -49.97 13.34 21.82
N THR A 520 -48.73 13.34 21.32
CA THR A 520 -47.53 13.61 22.11
C THR A 520 -47.54 15.04 22.68
N LEU A 521 -47.95 16.03 21.88
CA LEU A 521 -48.11 17.42 22.31
C LEU A 521 -49.22 17.56 23.36
N GLY A 522 -50.33 16.83 23.22
CA GLY A 522 -51.39 16.78 24.21
C GLY A 522 -50.92 16.22 25.55
N LYS A 523 -50.17 15.11 25.54
CA LYS A 523 -49.52 14.55 26.74
C LYS A 523 -48.55 15.53 27.40
N LEU A 524 -47.77 16.27 26.60
CA LEU A 524 -46.89 17.33 27.09
C LEU A 524 -47.66 18.46 27.80
N TYR A 525 -48.78 18.92 27.23
CA TYR A 525 -49.60 19.97 27.86
C TYR A 525 -50.27 19.50 29.14
N LEU A 526 -50.63 18.22 29.26
CA LEU A 526 -51.07 17.65 30.54
C LEU A 526 -49.97 17.68 31.61
N GLN A 527 -48.73 17.34 31.23
CA GLN A 527 -47.59 17.38 32.15
C GLN A 527 -47.24 18.79 32.62
N THR A 528 -47.60 19.81 31.84
CA THR A 528 -47.34 21.23 32.14
C THR A 528 -48.55 21.98 32.70
N ASP A 529 -49.60 21.26 33.12
CA ASP A 529 -50.81 21.79 33.76
C ASP A 529 -51.61 22.78 32.88
N LEU A 530 -51.67 22.51 31.57
CA LEU A 530 -52.43 23.29 30.57
C LEU A 530 -53.55 22.44 29.94
N PRO A 531 -54.62 22.14 30.70
CA PRO A 531 -55.64 21.17 30.30
C PRO A 531 -56.40 21.53 29.01
N SER A 532 -56.73 22.80 28.80
CA SER A 532 -57.48 23.22 27.60
C SER A 532 -56.69 23.00 26.31
N SER A 533 -55.36 23.22 26.36
CA SER A 533 -54.47 22.92 25.24
C SER A 533 -54.35 21.41 25.03
N ALA A 534 -54.25 20.62 26.11
CA ALA A 534 -54.21 19.16 26.00
C ALA A 534 -55.44 18.59 25.28
N VAL A 535 -56.66 19.00 25.66
CA VAL A 535 -57.91 18.58 24.99
C VAL A 535 -57.89 18.95 23.51
N HIS A 536 -57.47 20.17 23.18
CA HIS A 536 -57.40 20.64 21.80
C HIS A 536 -56.52 19.71 20.95
N TYR A 537 -55.30 19.42 21.39
CA TYR A 537 -54.37 18.61 20.62
C TYR A 537 -54.73 17.12 20.59
N VAL A 538 -55.27 16.55 21.66
CA VAL A 538 -55.73 15.15 21.64
C VAL A 538 -56.95 14.98 20.75
N SER A 539 -57.88 15.94 20.77
CA SER A 539 -59.03 15.95 19.84
C SER A 539 -58.56 16.04 18.39
N ARG A 540 -57.52 16.83 18.14
CA ARG A 540 -56.89 16.95 16.82
C ARG A 540 -56.18 15.66 16.41
N ALA A 541 -55.47 15.00 17.32
CA ALA A 541 -54.80 13.72 17.08
C ALA A 541 -55.77 12.65 16.53
N LYS A 542 -56.99 12.55 17.09
CA LYS A 542 -58.02 11.64 16.58
C LYS A 542 -58.45 11.95 15.15
N LYS A 543 -58.56 13.24 14.78
CA LYS A 543 -58.98 13.66 13.42
C LYS A 543 -57.91 13.42 12.36
N LEU A 544 -56.64 13.56 12.74
CA LEU A 544 -55.50 13.38 11.84
C LEU A 544 -55.20 11.90 11.54
N LEU A 545 -55.73 10.96 12.33
CA LEU A 545 -55.43 9.54 12.17
C LEU A 545 -56.03 8.96 10.89
N PRO A 546 -55.25 8.29 10.02
CA PRO A 546 -55.78 7.69 8.80
C PRO A 546 -56.68 6.47 9.02
N GLU A 547 -57.70 6.35 8.18
CA GLU A 547 -58.50 5.14 8.07
C GLU A 547 -57.70 4.01 7.41
N GLY A 548 -57.85 2.77 7.89
CA GLY A 548 -57.19 1.60 7.32
C GLY A 548 -55.73 1.37 7.75
N VAL A 549 -55.24 2.10 8.77
CA VAL A 549 -53.96 1.81 9.43
C VAL A 549 -54.06 0.49 10.22
N ASP A 550 -52.91 -0.12 10.51
CA ASP A 550 -52.79 -1.32 11.35
C ASP A 550 -53.80 -1.32 12.51
N THR A 551 -54.57 -2.40 12.62
CA THR A 551 -55.76 -2.45 13.48
C THR A 551 -55.37 -2.42 14.96
N GLU A 552 -54.23 -3.02 15.33
CA GLU A 552 -53.73 -3.03 16.70
C GLU A 552 -53.23 -1.65 17.13
N PHE A 553 -52.42 -1.01 16.29
CA PHE A 553 -51.98 0.37 16.51
C PHE A 553 -53.18 1.33 16.64
N THR A 554 -54.12 1.27 15.69
CA THR A 554 -55.29 2.17 15.65
C THR A 554 -56.14 2.05 16.90
N THR A 555 -56.40 0.81 17.35
CA THR A 555 -57.17 0.54 18.56
C THR A 555 -56.49 1.11 19.80
N THR A 556 -55.18 0.89 19.93
CA THR A 556 -54.39 1.38 21.06
C THR A 556 -54.29 2.91 21.07
N PHE A 557 -54.05 3.50 19.91
CA PHE A 557 -53.92 4.94 19.74
C PHE A 557 -55.23 5.68 20.09
N LEU A 558 -56.36 5.21 19.57
CA LEU A 558 -57.67 5.82 19.83
C LEU A 558 -58.09 5.66 21.30
N SER A 559 -57.78 4.51 21.92
CA SER A 559 -57.99 4.30 23.36
C SER A 559 -57.27 5.35 24.18
N GLN A 560 -55.97 5.57 23.93
CA GLN A 560 -55.19 6.57 24.65
C GLN A 560 -55.76 7.98 24.49
N CYS A 561 -56.19 8.33 23.27
CA CYS A 561 -56.84 9.62 23.03
C CYS A 561 -58.15 9.76 23.82
N ASN A 562 -59.00 8.73 23.77
CA ASN A 562 -60.28 8.73 24.46
C ASN A 562 -60.13 8.82 25.97
N LEU A 563 -59.16 8.10 26.54
CA LEU A 563 -58.91 8.12 27.97
C LEU A 563 -58.51 9.52 28.45
N ILE A 564 -57.57 10.16 27.73
CA ILE A 564 -57.13 11.53 28.02
C ILE A 564 -58.30 12.53 27.92
N LEU A 565 -59.10 12.45 26.86
CA LEU A 565 -60.25 13.33 26.67
C LEU A 565 -61.32 13.12 27.74
N ALA A 566 -61.61 11.86 28.08
CA ALA A 566 -62.61 11.50 29.08
C ALA A 566 -62.21 12.00 30.47
N ASP A 567 -60.93 11.88 30.83
CA ASP A 567 -60.42 12.36 32.11
C ASP A 567 -60.51 13.87 32.25
N GLU A 568 -60.20 14.60 31.18
CA GLU A 568 -60.23 16.07 31.20
C GLU A 568 -61.66 16.63 31.07
N LEU A 569 -62.56 15.98 30.34
CA LEU A 569 -63.98 16.35 30.34
C LEU A 569 -64.63 16.06 31.70
N TYR A 570 -64.17 15.01 32.39
CA TYR A 570 -64.60 14.69 33.75
C TYR A 570 -64.20 15.79 34.75
N THR A 571 -62.96 16.32 34.68
CA THR A 571 -62.52 17.44 35.55
C THR A 571 -63.29 18.72 35.26
N GLN A 572 -63.63 18.98 33.99
CA GLN A 572 -64.44 20.11 33.53
C GLN A 572 -65.95 19.97 33.82
N LYS A 573 -66.37 18.86 34.45
CA LYS A 573 -67.78 18.54 34.77
C LYS A 573 -68.69 18.31 33.55
N SER A 574 -68.11 18.03 32.38
CA SER A 574 -68.84 17.61 31.18
C SER A 574 -69.04 16.09 31.20
N PHE A 575 -69.94 15.64 32.07
CA PHE A 575 -70.04 14.23 32.45
C PHE A 575 -70.64 13.32 31.36
N GLU A 576 -71.56 13.81 30.55
CA GLU A 576 -72.21 13.02 29.49
C GLU A 576 -71.24 12.69 28.34
N THR A 577 -70.43 13.67 27.92
CA THR A 577 -69.41 13.48 26.89
C THR A 577 -68.25 12.64 27.41
N ALA A 578 -67.83 12.84 28.67
CA ALA A 578 -66.83 11.98 29.31
C ALA A 578 -67.28 10.51 29.39
N ARG A 579 -68.57 10.27 29.71
CA ARG A 579 -69.17 8.92 29.74
C ARG A 579 -69.00 8.20 28.41
N SER A 580 -69.36 8.85 27.30
CA SER A 580 -69.26 8.26 25.95
C SER A 580 -67.83 7.80 25.63
N PHE A 581 -66.82 8.60 25.97
CA PHE A 581 -65.43 8.22 25.71
C PHE A 581 -64.94 7.06 26.59
N TYR A 582 -65.36 6.97 27.87
CA TYR A 582 -65.04 5.81 28.69
C TYR A 582 -65.70 4.53 28.17
N GLU A 583 -66.94 4.61 27.69
CA GLU A 583 -67.65 3.48 27.07
C GLU A 583 -66.90 3.01 25.80
N GLU A 584 -66.44 3.94 24.94
CA GLU A 584 -65.60 3.60 23.77
C GLU A 584 -64.29 2.89 24.16
N VAL A 585 -63.61 3.32 25.23
CA VAL A 585 -62.37 2.66 25.71
C VAL A 585 -62.68 1.25 26.21
N ILE A 586 -63.77 1.05 26.93
CA ILE A 586 -64.17 -0.26 27.45
C ILE A 586 -64.49 -1.25 26.33
N GLU A 587 -65.18 -0.78 25.30
CA GLU A 587 -65.57 -1.57 24.12
C GLU A 587 -64.36 -1.89 23.22
N SER A 588 -63.32 -1.05 23.26
CA SER A 588 -62.10 -1.30 22.51
C SER A 588 -61.28 -2.47 23.08
N LYS A 589 -60.63 -3.26 22.20
CA LYS A 589 -59.86 -4.48 22.55
C LYS A 589 -58.42 -4.15 22.99
N VAL A 590 -58.25 -3.13 23.83
CA VAL A 590 -56.96 -2.66 24.35
C VAL A 590 -56.55 -3.40 25.62
N GLY A 591 -55.34 -3.09 26.12
CA GLY A 591 -54.85 -3.59 27.40
C GLY A 591 -55.86 -3.42 28.54
N ASN A 592 -55.91 -4.41 29.42
CA ASN A 592 -56.85 -4.45 30.55
C ASN A 592 -56.71 -3.25 31.50
N GLU A 593 -55.55 -2.60 31.49
CA GLU A 593 -55.19 -1.42 32.27
C GLU A 593 -56.06 -0.19 31.96
N ASP A 594 -56.06 0.26 30.70
CA ASP A 594 -56.85 1.41 30.24
C ASP A 594 -58.35 1.14 30.40
N ARG A 595 -58.77 -0.10 30.12
CA ARG A 595 -60.17 -0.54 30.24
C ARG A 595 -60.63 -0.59 31.69
N ALA A 596 -59.77 -1.00 32.61
CA ALA A 596 -60.05 -0.96 34.05
C ALA A 596 -60.16 0.48 34.55
N TRP A 597 -59.27 1.39 34.14
CA TRP A 597 -59.37 2.80 34.50
C TRP A 597 -60.67 3.43 33.99
N ALA A 598 -61.02 3.17 32.73
CA ALA A 598 -62.26 3.65 32.14
C ALA A 598 -63.50 3.09 32.86
N ALA A 599 -63.54 1.79 33.18
CA ALA A 599 -64.63 1.16 33.93
C ALA A 599 -64.80 1.78 35.33
N TYR A 600 -63.70 2.09 36.01
CA TYR A 600 -63.73 2.77 37.31
C TYR A 600 -64.34 4.18 37.21
N ARG A 601 -63.87 5.00 36.27
CA ARG A 601 -64.38 6.37 36.08
C ARG A 601 -65.83 6.38 35.63
N LEU A 602 -66.22 5.43 34.79
CA LEU A 602 -67.60 5.23 34.36
C LEU A 602 -68.53 4.86 35.52
N ALA A 603 -68.10 3.96 36.41
CA ALA A 603 -68.85 3.61 37.61
C ALA A 603 -69.08 4.85 38.51
N LEU A 604 -68.05 5.67 38.73
CA LEU A 604 -68.18 6.91 39.50
C LEU A 604 -69.20 7.89 38.87
N LEU A 605 -69.20 8.03 37.54
CA LEU A 605 -70.17 8.84 36.81
C LEU A 605 -71.60 8.33 36.96
N GLN A 606 -71.81 7.02 36.79
CA GLN A 606 -73.12 6.39 36.90
C GLN A 606 -73.68 6.48 38.32
N LYS A 607 -72.84 6.28 39.34
CA LYS A 607 -73.21 6.48 40.74
C LYS A 607 -73.66 7.92 41.02
N ARG A 608 -72.94 8.90 40.46
CA ARG A 608 -73.29 10.32 40.59
C ARG A 608 -74.61 10.66 39.89
N ALA A 609 -74.90 9.99 38.76
CA ALA A 609 -76.11 10.17 37.99
C ALA A 609 -77.34 9.43 38.55
N GLY A 610 -77.17 8.60 39.59
CA GLY A 610 -78.24 7.75 40.13
C GLY A 610 -78.58 6.52 39.26
N ASP A 611 -77.71 6.16 38.32
CA ASP A 611 -77.85 4.98 37.45
C ASP A 611 -77.28 3.75 38.16
N GLU A 612 -78.04 3.19 39.11
CA GLU A 612 -77.63 2.00 39.89
C GLU A 612 -77.34 0.78 39.00
N LYS A 613 -78.12 0.62 37.93
CA LYS A 613 -77.95 -0.49 36.99
C LYS A 613 -76.62 -0.37 36.23
N GLY A 614 -76.32 0.81 35.69
CA GLY A 614 -75.05 1.10 35.06
C GLY A 614 -73.89 0.92 36.02
N PHE A 615 -74.00 1.47 37.24
CA PHE A 615 -72.98 1.37 38.27
C PHE A 615 -72.61 -0.09 38.61
N ASN A 616 -73.60 -0.95 38.80
CA ASN A 616 -73.38 -2.37 39.07
C ASN A 616 -72.71 -3.08 37.91
N MET A 617 -73.10 -2.75 36.67
CA MET A 617 -72.52 -3.35 35.46
C MET A 617 -71.05 -2.95 35.26
N SER A 618 -70.72 -1.67 35.41
CA SER A 618 -69.33 -1.18 35.33
C SER A 618 -68.47 -1.69 36.48
N SER A 619 -69.04 -1.86 37.68
CA SER A 619 -68.33 -2.44 38.84
C SER A 619 -68.01 -3.92 38.64
N GLN A 620 -68.96 -4.71 38.11
CA GLN A 620 -68.71 -6.11 37.75
C GLN A 620 -67.66 -6.26 36.66
N LEU A 621 -67.68 -5.38 35.65
CA LEU A 621 -66.66 -5.33 34.62
C LEU A 621 -65.28 -5.02 35.21
N LEU A 622 -65.20 -4.02 36.11
CA LEU A 622 -63.95 -3.68 36.79
C LEU A 622 -63.40 -4.87 37.59
N GLU A 623 -64.27 -5.64 38.25
CA GLU A 623 -63.89 -6.85 39.01
C GLU A 623 -63.38 -7.99 38.13
N SER A 624 -63.70 -7.99 36.82
CA SER A 624 -63.23 -9.01 35.88
C SER A 624 -61.76 -8.84 35.46
N PHE A 625 -61.14 -7.67 35.70
CA PHE A 625 -59.74 -7.40 35.39
C PHE A 625 -58.82 -7.84 36.54
N THR A 626 -58.52 -9.14 36.64
CA THR A 626 -57.73 -9.72 37.75
C THR A 626 -56.21 -9.57 37.61
N ASP A 627 -55.73 -9.29 36.40
CA ASP A 627 -54.30 -9.39 36.03
C ASP A 627 -53.61 -8.01 35.91
N VAL A 628 -54.25 -6.95 36.39
CA VAL A 628 -53.72 -5.57 36.34
C VAL A 628 -52.90 -5.27 37.61
N GLU A 629 -51.66 -4.80 37.48
CA GLU A 629 -50.79 -4.49 38.63
C GLU A 629 -51.39 -3.38 39.53
N PRO A 630 -51.15 -3.41 40.86
CA PRO A 630 -51.52 -2.31 41.75
C PRO A 630 -50.66 -1.05 41.48
N TRP A 631 -51.20 -0.13 40.70
CA TRP A 631 -50.52 1.08 40.21
C TRP A 631 -49.91 2.00 41.30
N PRO A 632 -48.65 2.45 41.16
CA PRO A 632 -47.99 3.34 42.12
C PRO A 632 -48.59 4.76 42.22
N GLN A 633 -49.07 5.35 41.12
CA GLN A 633 -49.70 6.69 41.11
C GLN A 633 -51.18 6.67 41.54
N VAL A 634 -51.82 5.50 41.45
CA VAL A 634 -53.15 5.24 42.02
C VAL A 634 -53.04 4.89 43.52
N GLY A 635 -51.84 4.79 44.11
CA GLY A 635 -51.66 4.44 45.52
C GLY A 635 -52.40 5.34 46.54
N ARG A 636 -52.80 6.56 46.16
CA ARG A 636 -53.69 7.41 46.99
C ARG A 636 -55.19 7.15 46.77
N THR A 637 -55.59 6.72 45.57
CA THR A 637 -56.96 6.40 45.17
C THR A 637 -57.31 4.91 45.32
N MET A 638 -56.35 4.00 45.38
CA MET A 638 -56.54 2.55 45.60
C MET A 638 -56.60 2.18 47.08
N ARG A 639 -56.09 3.00 48.01
CA ARG A 639 -56.56 2.93 49.42
C ARG A 639 -58.09 3.07 49.46
N GLN A 640 -58.62 3.93 48.59
CA GLN A 640 -60.05 4.03 48.39
C GLN A 640 -60.65 2.82 47.69
N ILE A 641 -59.93 1.93 47.00
CA ILE A 641 -60.50 0.68 46.43
C ILE A 641 -60.70 -0.40 47.50
N SER A 642 -59.81 -0.49 48.50
CA SER A 642 -60.11 -1.30 49.70
C SER A 642 -61.25 -0.69 50.52
N GLU A 643 -61.25 0.64 50.71
CA GLU A 643 -62.36 1.37 51.36
C GLU A 643 -63.62 1.41 50.47
N LEU A 644 -63.54 1.24 49.15
CA LEU A 644 -64.67 1.17 48.20
C LEU A 644 -65.23 -0.23 48.14
N LYS A 645 -64.42 -1.29 48.21
CA LYS A 645 -64.94 -2.65 48.47
C LYS A 645 -65.71 -2.68 49.78
N GLU A 646 -65.26 -1.92 50.78
CA GLU A 646 -65.91 -1.81 52.08
C GLU A 646 -67.10 -0.83 52.09
N ASN A 647 -67.06 0.25 51.31
CA ASN A 647 -68.16 1.22 51.16
C ASN A 647 -69.25 0.73 50.18
N LEU A 648 -68.93 0.00 49.11
CA LEU A 648 -69.91 -0.68 48.26
C LEU A 648 -70.59 -1.81 49.02
N LYS A 649 -69.85 -2.60 49.82
CA LYS A 649 -70.44 -3.59 50.74
C LYS A 649 -71.26 -2.98 51.89
N ARG A 650 -71.12 -1.68 52.16
CA ARG A 650 -71.94 -0.93 53.13
C ARG A 650 -73.15 -0.23 52.49
N ILE A 651 -73.17 -0.13 51.16
CA ILE A 651 -74.25 0.53 50.39
C ILE A 651 -75.20 -0.51 49.76
N LEU A 652 -74.69 -1.69 49.38
CA LEU A 652 -75.49 -2.92 49.21
C LEU A 652 -75.92 -3.45 50.59
#